data_AF-W0IX78-F1
#
_entry.id   AF-W0IX78-F1
#
_cell.length_a   1.000
_cell.length_b   1.000
_cell.length_c   1.000
_cell.angle_alpha   90.00
_cell.angle_beta   90.00
_cell.angle_gamma   90.00
#
_symmetry.space_group_name_H-M   'P 1'
#
loop_
_entity.id
_entity.type
_entity.pdbx_description
1 polymer ?
#
loop_
_entity_poly.entity_id
_entity_poly.type
_entity_poly.pdbx_seq_one_letter_code
_entity_poly.pdbx_strand_id
1 'polypeptide(L)'
;MHPSFSILKIVTLCLVCAASSPAALPAGDAAGTLDIGPLALQPAAAVYIVKQGAAINARVTAHRGSRAEGERLLVRAFGPDERISFWQYCEPGRKPVSFGPGDGEVWGIPLPQPAKPRPGEMIFDADIPLVADGVHQIRLVGGARNSTARVSLPPGTAWGISCQNGTWSPWEGQPEKMFVYIPPRAEELQIGGGPLRILDETGKQIAESTIDNLRTLTTIPVTRTDVVWQVEFPSPDNWRIRASAGFPFILCSSPDAARAIKASVEILPDGTVVAWKFQRRIAELLPALLSPENVGKADDLIVPLASREAEWLKNPERNVHLLDNYGLFSTVAWSLRHQNVDPASHWAGAINGWQERIGRPAPENRWDRLRSLPGLWAGITPRNGSMAENLAEAALLDAPFNPWSGRKELLYRATAAALSDLLALTESEVWPGVEADLDPYPGFMAFPVAQKTFPVYGLAAPRMPPEVRDVWTEGLRHIVDRMFAEQLVTTRNQSSHFPLAWQIFANGSGDPRYAEIARAEARRFIEGQSPAGYHMEATGPDGSYIGMTHWHLAMYYRQSGGDPAMLESLRRSYRFFNHTVAPEPDGTMLGGFNFNHRVGDGFFNEQWGGARGILDDVLPESAIWTTTAAWKRRAASRVEALPRTLQRDLEPNYLALGNLETPRYLYWTDKPDLGVTWPACESRSFIRNFADELIAVKRPGYYATVYVGRPATDKHYIRNRERFRRPLPDDAENRGGEPQPRQITPFLGGGLSSFSTPAYGHAVLATNWTPLAHHGLVATKADGTRWWEDYFGTAFTLDERASSLSVTGKVEGLPLSYERRYLFRDNQVEIMLTLKAGADLSLETLVENIPVPLGAAKPNGATLRLLSAASADAAGASVAQGFVVTDNTGGGVEFVLDQPRRVVLRPDGLQRRGLQIGRAEISLPVVFRKGESVTLSCTIRSLRESSR
;
A
#
# COMPACT_ATOMS: atom_id res chain seq x y z
N MET A 1 -0.29 75.21 11.15
CA MET A 1 -0.37 75.29 12.62
C MET A 1 -0.14 73.89 13.17
N HIS A 2 1.03 73.67 13.77
CA HIS A 2 1.33 72.56 14.70
C HIS A 2 0.54 72.75 16.01
N PRO A 3 0.40 71.77 16.94
CA PRO A 3 1.44 70.86 17.47
C PRO A 3 0.93 69.41 17.69
N SER A 4 1.67 68.39 18.12
CA SER A 4 3.08 68.05 18.36
C SER A 4 3.03 66.59 18.81
N PHE A 5 3.91 65.70 18.35
CA PHE A 5 4.47 64.66 19.21
C PHE A 5 5.86 64.27 18.72
N SER A 6 6.79 64.39 19.67
CA SER A 6 8.23 64.35 19.51
C SER A 6 8.75 62.92 19.40
N ILE A 7 9.60 62.68 18.42
CA ILE A 7 10.54 61.55 18.36
C ILE A 7 11.77 61.96 19.16
N LEU A 8 12.05 61.29 20.27
CA LEU A 8 13.35 61.36 20.95
C LEU A 8 13.97 59.97 21.03
N LYS A 9 15.21 59.93 20.57
CA LYS A 9 16.16 58.82 20.50
C LYS A 9 16.35 58.15 21.86
N ILE A 10 16.28 56.82 21.89
CA ILE A 10 17.06 56.00 22.85
C ILE A 10 17.89 55.00 22.05
N VAL A 11 19.18 55.30 22.07
CA VAL A 11 20.36 54.43 21.99
C VAL A 11 20.05 52.93 21.93
N THR A 12 20.16 52.35 20.73
CA THR A 12 20.37 50.91 20.57
C THR A 12 21.81 50.61 20.94
N LEU A 13 22.00 50.02 22.12
CA LEU A 13 23.25 49.44 22.56
C LEU A 13 23.56 48.26 21.63
N CYS A 14 24.43 48.47 20.64
CA CYS A 14 25.05 47.40 19.87
C CYS A 14 25.97 46.60 20.80
N LEU A 15 25.42 45.63 21.52
CA LEU A 15 26.18 44.50 22.04
C LEU A 15 26.53 43.63 20.84
N VAL A 16 27.71 43.89 20.28
CA VAL A 16 28.45 42.94 19.46
C VAL A 16 28.79 41.77 20.37
N CYS A 17 27.86 40.81 20.51
CA CYS A 17 28.25 39.46 20.83
C CYS A 17 28.93 38.92 19.58
N ALA A 18 30.25 39.05 19.54
CA ALA A 18 31.07 38.27 18.63
C ALA A 18 30.70 36.80 18.87
N ALA A 19 29.94 36.23 17.93
CA ALA A 19 29.85 34.79 17.78
C ALA A 19 31.27 34.32 17.48
N SER A 20 31.98 33.90 18.52
CA SER A 20 33.17 33.09 18.40
C SER A 20 32.80 31.92 17.51
N SER A 21 33.33 31.92 16.27
CA SER A 21 33.38 30.74 15.44
C SER A 21 33.86 29.58 16.31
N PRO A 22 33.24 28.39 16.24
CA PRO A 22 33.81 27.24 16.93
C PRO A 22 35.23 27.09 16.41
N ALA A 23 36.20 27.24 17.32
CA ALA A 23 37.60 27.08 16.99
C ALA A 23 37.74 25.72 16.29
N ALA A 24 38.23 25.75 15.05
CA ALA A 24 38.66 24.54 14.38
C ALA A 24 39.65 23.83 15.32
N LEU A 25 39.24 22.66 15.84
CA LEU A 25 40.12 21.83 16.64
C LEU A 25 41.38 21.56 15.82
N PRO A 26 42.58 21.61 16.43
CA PRO A 26 43.81 21.36 15.71
C PRO A 26 43.75 19.96 15.10
N ALA A 27 43.98 19.89 13.79
CA ALA A 27 44.24 18.63 13.09
C ALA A 27 45.53 18.03 13.69
N GLY A 28 45.37 17.16 14.68
CA GLY A 28 46.44 16.36 15.23
C GLY A 28 46.85 15.30 14.22
N ASP A 29 48.10 15.36 13.79
CA ASP A 29 48.72 14.43 12.86
C ASP A 29 48.73 12.97 13.39
N ALA A 30 48.34 12.05 12.51
CA ALA A 30 48.76 10.65 12.40
C ALA A 30 48.58 9.68 13.60
N ALA A 31 47.39 9.65 14.20
CA ALA A 31 46.85 8.42 14.80
C ALA A 31 45.88 7.78 13.80
N GLY A 32 45.88 6.45 13.63
CA GLY A 32 45.04 5.76 12.64
C GLY A 32 43.55 6.09 12.74
N THR A 33 42.72 5.68 11.78
CA THR A 33 41.26 5.77 11.90
C THR A 33 40.67 4.38 12.06
N LEU A 34 39.66 4.24 12.93
CA LEU A 34 38.87 3.02 13.05
C LEU A 34 37.70 3.10 12.09
N ASP A 35 37.71 2.28 11.05
CA ASP A 35 36.67 2.26 10.02
C ASP A 35 35.70 1.09 10.25
N ILE A 36 34.41 1.42 10.36
CA ILE A 36 33.30 0.47 10.44
C ILE A 36 32.61 0.42 9.08
N GLY A 37 32.72 -0.70 8.36
CA GLY A 37 32.07 -0.92 7.06
C GLY A 37 33.04 -1.16 5.89
N PRO A 38 32.51 -1.42 4.68
CA PRO A 38 31.20 -0.97 4.19
C PRO A 38 29.98 -1.69 4.79
N LEU A 39 29.00 -0.92 5.25
CA LEU A 39 27.72 -1.37 5.77
C LEU A 39 26.65 -1.29 4.68
N ALA A 40 25.90 -2.37 4.45
CA ALA A 40 24.73 -2.33 3.57
C ALA A 40 23.59 -1.53 4.22
N LEU A 41 22.93 -0.67 3.44
CA LEU A 41 21.97 0.28 3.97
C LEU A 41 20.49 -0.13 3.90
N GLN A 42 20.16 -1.25 3.23
CA GLN A 42 18.77 -1.71 3.14
C GLN A 42 18.51 -2.92 4.06
N PRO A 43 17.44 -2.92 4.87
CA PRO A 43 16.51 -1.80 5.08
C PRO A 43 17.09 -0.68 5.96
N ALA A 44 18.05 -1.00 6.85
CA ALA A 44 18.83 -0.02 7.61
C ALA A 44 20.11 -0.63 8.15
N ALA A 45 21.06 0.22 8.55
CA ALA A 45 22.22 -0.10 9.39
C ALA A 45 22.19 0.77 10.65
N ALA A 46 22.66 0.18 11.76
CA ALA A 46 22.55 0.75 13.09
C ALA A 46 23.89 0.56 13.81
N VAL A 47 24.60 1.66 14.04
CA VAL A 47 25.90 1.69 14.72
C VAL A 47 25.75 2.33 16.10
N TYR A 48 26.32 1.72 17.11
CA TYR A 48 26.34 2.17 18.50
C TYR A 48 27.76 2.57 18.87
N ILE A 49 27.93 3.70 19.54
CA ILE A 49 29.25 4.27 19.85
C ILE A 49 29.29 4.60 21.33
N VAL A 50 30.24 4.00 22.06
CA VAL A 50 30.46 4.27 23.48
C VAL A 50 31.44 5.42 23.59
N LYS A 51 30.94 6.61 23.95
CA LYS A 51 31.74 7.82 24.09
C LYS A 51 32.00 8.10 25.58
N GLN A 52 33.27 8.32 25.92
CA GLN A 52 33.72 8.71 27.26
C GLN A 52 34.77 9.81 27.15
N GLY A 53 34.67 10.85 27.98
CA GLY A 53 35.68 11.90 28.07
C GLY A 53 35.51 13.00 27.03
N ALA A 54 36.56 13.28 26.24
CA ALA A 54 36.53 14.37 25.26
C ALA A 54 35.49 14.12 24.15
N ALA A 55 34.91 15.19 23.60
CA ALA A 55 34.03 15.09 22.43
C ALA A 55 34.78 14.45 21.25
N ILE A 56 34.10 13.59 20.51
CA ILE A 56 34.65 12.94 19.31
C ILE A 56 33.75 13.23 18.11
N ASN A 57 34.32 13.21 16.91
CA ASN A 57 33.55 13.28 15.67
C ASN A 57 33.50 11.89 15.04
N ALA A 58 32.29 11.43 14.71
CA ALA A 58 32.08 10.27 13.87
C ALA A 58 31.91 10.74 12.43
N ARG A 59 32.87 10.42 11.56
CA ARG A 59 32.74 10.75 10.14
C ARG A 59 31.95 9.67 9.44
N VAL A 60 30.83 10.03 8.82
CA VAL A 60 29.96 9.11 8.09
C VAL A 60 30.09 9.41 6.60
N THR A 61 30.47 8.40 5.83
CA THR A 61 30.51 8.48 4.36
C THR A 61 29.58 7.43 3.77
N ALA A 62 28.89 7.75 2.67
CA ALA A 62 28.12 6.78 1.91
C ALA A 62 28.44 6.86 0.43
N HIS A 63 28.49 5.70 -0.22
CA HIS A 63 28.88 5.54 -1.62
C HIS A 63 27.79 4.83 -2.40
N ARG A 64 27.53 5.31 -3.62
CA ARG A 64 26.57 4.69 -4.55
C ARG A 64 27.04 3.29 -4.97
N GLY A 65 26.16 2.30 -4.97
CA GLY A 65 26.45 1.00 -5.59
C GLY A 65 26.31 0.98 -7.12
N SER A 66 26.29 -0.22 -7.68
CA SER A 66 26.28 -0.47 -9.14
C SER A 66 24.92 -0.36 -9.82
N ARG A 67 23.80 -0.33 -9.08
CA ARG A 67 22.45 -0.27 -9.64
C ARG A 67 22.12 1.13 -10.16
N ALA A 68 21.38 1.14 -11.27
CA ALA A 68 20.95 2.36 -11.97
C ALA A 68 19.89 3.17 -11.21
N GLU A 69 19.13 2.54 -10.32
CA GLU A 69 18.17 3.20 -9.42
C GLU A 69 18.90 4.23 -8.52
N GLY A 70 18.34 5.42 -8.38
CA GLY A 70 18.86 6.46 -7.50
C GLY A 70 18.74 6.02 -6.02
N GLU A 71 19.82 6.20 -5.27
CA GLU A 71 19.84 5.96 -3.82
C GLU A 71 19.02 7.02 -3.09
N ARG A 72 18.25 6.64 -2.09
CA ARG A 72 17.73 7.60 -1.12
C ARG A 72 18.31 7.19 0.22
N LEU A 73 18.94 8.13 0.88
CA LEU A 73 19.65 7.90 2.13
C LEU A 73 19.06 8.79 3.21
N LEU A 74 18.73 8.21 4.35
CA LEU A 74 18.49 8.95 5.58
C LEU A 74 19.56 8.59 6.61
N VAL A 75 20.17 9.62 7.20
CA VAL A 75 21.15 9.52 8.29
C VAL A 75 20.56 10.20 9.52
N ARG A 76 20.54 9.47 10.65
CA ARG A 76 20.11 9.98 11.95
C ARG A 76 21.20 9.71 12.97
N ALA A 77 21.40 10.62 13.91
CA ALA A 77 22.16 10.33 15.13
C ALA A 77 21.32 10.64 16.37
N PHE A 78 21.54 9.85 17.41
CA PHE A 78 20.88 9.97 18.69
C PHE A 78 21.92 10.05 19.79
N GLY A 79 21.67 10.95 20.74
CA GLY A 79 22.48 11.09 21.95
C GLY A 79 22.27 9.94 22.93
N PRO A 80 22.98 9.96 24.07
CA PRO A 80 22.86 8.93 25.11
C PRO A 80 21.48 8.80 25.73
N ASP A 81 20.62 9.81 25.64
CA ASP A 81 19.23 9.81 26.08
C ASP A 81 18.25 9.37 24.98
N GLU A 82 18.78 8.94 23.83
CA GLU A 82 18.03 8.56 22.61
C GLU A 82 17.28 9.71 21.94
N ARG A 83 17.56 10.95 22.33
CA ARG A 83 17.07 12.12 21.60
C ARG A 83 17.88 12.33 20.35
N ILE A 84 17.20 12.77 19.30
CA ILE A 84 17.83 13.04 18.02
C ILE A 84 18.78 14.24 18.11
N SER A 85 20.01 14.08 17.61
CA SER A 85 21.07 15.11 17.56
C SER A 85 21.61 15.35 16.15
N PHE A 86 21.17 14.55 15.17
CA PHE A 86 21.48 14.74 13.76
C PHE A 86 20.40 14.09 12.91
N TRP A 87 19.99 14.74 11.81
CA TRP A 87 19.04 14.19 10.84
C TRP A 87 19.32 14.79 9.46
N GLN A 88 19.57 13.93 8.46
CA GLN A 88 19.80 14.37 7.10
C GLN A 88 19.30 13.36 6.07
N TYR A 89 18.47 13.85 5.13
CA TYR A 89 18.02 13.09 3.97
C TYR A 89 18.75 13.51 2.69
N CYS A 90 19.11 12.53 1.87
CA CYS A 90 19.87 12.71 0.65
C CYS A 90 19.24 11.93 -0.51
N GLU A 91 19.10 12.60 -1.66
CA GLU A 91 18.52 12.04 -2.89
C GLU A 91 19.21 12.64 -4.14
N PRO A 92 19.76 11.81 -5.05
CA PRO A 92 20.48 12.24 -6.24
C PRO A 92 19.71 13.23 -7.10
N GLY A 93 20.39 14.27 -7.57
CA GLY A 93 19.80 15.31 -8.41
C GLY A 93 18.85 16.26 -7.68
N ARG A 94 18.57 16.04 -6.39
CA ARG A 94 17.91 17.00 -5.53
C ARG A 94 18.96 17.66 -4.63
N LYS A 95 18.74 18.94 -4.30
CA LYS A 95 19.55 19.58 -3.26
C LYS A 95 19.39 18.74 -1.98
N PRO A 96 20.47 18.42 -1.25
CA PRO A 96 20.37 17.75 0.03
C PRO A 96 19.34 18.50 0.86
N VAL A 97 18.30 17.80 1.29
CA VAL A 97 17.29 18.44 2.10
C VAL A 97 17.65 18.18 3.54
N SER A 98 18.43 19.10 4.07
CA SER A 98 18.78 19.20 5.47
C SER A 98 17.53 19.61 6.25
N PHE A 99 16.70 18.63 6.61
CA PHE A 99 15.54 18.81 7.45
C PHE A 99 15.87 18.73 8.95
N GLY A 100 16.42 19.81 9.51
CA GLY A 100 16.75 19.89 10.94
C GLY A 100 15.56 20.32 11.82
N PRO A 101 15.45 19.80 13.07
CA PRO A 101 14.64 20.38 14.12
C PRO A 101 15.34 21.63 14.72
N GLY A 102 14.54 22.60 15.19
CA GLY A 102 14.87 23.92 15.76
C GLY A 102 16.32 24.27 16.20
N ASP A 103 16.71 25.49 15.84
CA ASP A 103 17.63 26.48 16.44
C ASP A 103 19.03 26.08 16.99
N GLY A 104 19.46 24.82 16.94
CA GLY A 104 20.62 24.37 17.73
C GLY A 104 21.79 23.65 17.05
N GLU A 105 21.72 23.12 15.83
CA GLU A 105 22.70 22.06 15.42
C GLU A 105 23.25 22.09 13.98
N VAL A 106 24.38 21.36 13.84
CA VAL A 106 25.46 21.47 12.84
C VAL A 106 25.15 20.76 11.52
N TRP A 107 25.55 21.40 10.43
CA TRP A 107 25.37 20.94 9.04
C TRP A 107 26.37 19.85 8.65
N GLY A 108 25.88 18.77 8.03
CA GLY A 108 26.72 17.95 7.15
C GLY A 108 27.12 18.75 5.91
N ILE A 109 28.27 18.44 5.29
CA ILE A 109 28.71 19.15 4.08
C ILE A 109 27.79 18.73 2.92
N PRO A 110 27.02 19.65 2.30
CA PRO A 110 26.21 19.31 1.15
C PRO A 110 27.15 18.99 -0.02
N LEU A 111 27.33 17.70 -0.32
CA LEU A 111 27.99 17.32 -1.56
C LEU A 111 27.05 17.69 -2.73
N PRO A 112 27.55 18.34 -3.80
CA PRO A 112 26.77 18.51 -5.02
C PRO A 112 26.47 17.13 -5.59
N GLN A 113 25.26 16.61 -5.34
CA GLN A 113 24.90 15.29 -5.81
C GLN A 113 24.70 15.34 -7.33
N PRO A 114 25.48 14.56 -8.11
CA PRO A 114 25.22 14.45 -9.54
C PRO A 114 23.80 13.92 -9.72
N ALA A 115 23.09 14.39 -10.76
CA ALA A 115 21.78 13.82 -11.11
C ALA A 115 21.86 12.31 -11.43
N LYS A 116 23.05 11.80 -11.77
CA LYS A 116 23.34 10.39 -12.04
C LYS A 116 24.74 10.03 -11.50
N PRO A 117 24.90 9.76 -10.18
CA PRO A 117 26.22 9.43 -9.64
C PRO A 117 26.77 8.14 -10.26
N ARG A 118 28.08 7.97 -10.41
CA ARG A 118 28.66 6.70 -10.89
C ARG A 118 28.75 5.68 -9.74
N PRO A 119 28.77 4.37 -10.02
CA PRO A 119 29.10 3.38 -9.00
C PRO A 119 30.40 3.73 -8.28
N GLY A 120 30.41 3.63 -6.95
CA GLY A 120 31.52 4.01 -6.08
C GLY A 120 31.58 5.51 -5.72
N GLU A 121 30.80 6.37 -6.40
CA GLU A 121 30.79 7.81 -6.11
C GLU A 121 30.20 8.08 -4.72
N MET A 122 30.86 8.96 -3.98
CA MET A 122 30.41 9.40 -2.67
C MET A 122 29.15 10.24 -2.82
N ILE A 123 28.10 9.86 -2.10
CA ILE A 123 26.80 10.55 -2.09
C ILE A 123 26.53 11.24 -0.75
N PHE A 124 27.31 10.94 0.29
CA PHE A 124 27.19 11.56 1.61
C PHE A 124 28.56 11.62 2.30
N ASP A 125 28.84 12.75 2.97
CA ASP A 125 30.01 12.95 3.83
C ASP A 125 29.65 13.97 4.92
N ALA A 126 29.67 13.55 6.18
CA ALA A 126 29.41 14.42 7.31
C ALA A 126 30.20 13.98 8.55
N ASP A 127 30.71 14.96 9.28
CA ASP A 127 31.20 14.77 10.65
C ASP A 127 30.04 14.99 11.62
N ILE A 128 29.73 13.96 12.42
CA ILE A 128 28.67 13.99 13.43
C ILE A 128 29.33 14.15 14.81
N PRO A 129 29.13 15.29 15.51
CA PRO A 129 29.73 15.52 16.81
C PRO A 129 29.04 14.71 17.91
N LEU A 130 29.83 13.95 18.67
CA LEU A 130 29.38 13.15 19.81
C LEU A 130 29.88 13.78 21.12
N VAL A 131 29.03 14.60 21.75
CA VAL A 131 29.43 15.49 22.85
C VAL A 131 29.22 14.86 24.23
N ALA A 132 28.04 14.30 24.51
CA ALA A 132 27.70 13.78 25.85
C ALA A 132 28.29 12.37 26.09
N ASP A 133 28.68 12.06 27.33
CA ASP A 133 29.13 10.70 27.68
C ASP A 133 27.98 9.69 27.64
N GLY A 134 28.28 8.47 27.17
CA GLY A 134 27.33 7.37 27.07
C GLY A 134 27.29 6.73 25.69
N VAL A 135 26.17 6.07 25.38
CA VAL A 135 26.00 5.31 24.14
C VAL A 135 25.24 6.15 23.11
N HIS A 136 25.94 6.60 22.08
CA HIS A 136 25.33 7.26 20.92
C HIS A 136 24.90 6.23 19.88
N GLN A 137 23.94 6.60 19.04
CA GLN A 137 23.45 5.75 17.96
C GLN A 137 23.51 6.50 16.64
N ILE A 138 24.01 5.87 15.58
CA ILE A 138 23.92 6.35 14.21
C ILE A 138 23.08 5.36 13.42
N ARG A 139 21.98 5.84 12.83
CA ARG A 139 21.07 5.06 11.98
C ARG A 139 21.19 5.52 10.54
N LEU A 140 21.36 4.55 9.65
CA LEU A 140 21.57 4.76 8.22
C LEU A 140 20.53 3.94 7.47
N VAL A 141 19.71 4.59 6.65
CA VAL A 141 18.59 3.94 5.97
C VAL A 141 18.71 4.18 4.48
N GLY A 142 18.78 3.10 3.70
CA GLY A 142 18.87 3.11 2.25
C GLY A 142 17.60 2.59 1.60
N GLY A 143 17.07 3.34 0.64
CA GLY A 143 15.87 2.98 -0.10
C GLY A 143 15.99 1.75 -1.00
N ALA A 144 17.22 1.40 -1.41
CA ALA A 144 17.53 0.33 -2.33
C ALA A 144 18.77 -0.47 -1.86
N ARG A 145 18.86 -1.74 -2.24
CA ARG A 145 20.01 -2.64 -2.00
C ARG A 145 21.20 -2.26 -2.89
N ASN A 146 21.73 -1.06 -2.70
CA ASN A 146 22.73 -0.48 -3.58
C ASN A 146 23.68 0.46 -2.81
N SER A 147 23.21 1.18 -1.79
CA SER A 147 23.91 1.85 -0.68
C SER A 147 24.96 1.04 0.06
N THR A 148 26.23 1.48 0.13
CA THR A 148 27.08 1.18 1.29
C THR A 148 27.51 2.44 2.03
N ALA A 149 27.73 2.34 3.34
CA ALA A 149 28.28 3.41 4.17
C ALA A 149 29.45 2.96 5.03
N ARG A 150 30.27 3.91 5.45
CA ARG A 150 31.35 3.73 6.41
C ARG A 150 31.23 4.75 7.53
N VAL A 151 31.46 4.31 8.77
CA VAL A 151 31.57 5.17 9.94
C VAL A 151 33.01 5.12 10.44
N SER A 152 33.71 6.25 10.38
CA SER A 152 35.09 6.40 10.83
C SER A 152 35.14 7.07 12.19
N LEU A 153 35.90 6.48 13.12
CA LEU A 153 36.02 6.88 14.52
C LEU A 153 37.49 7.02 14.94
N PRO A 154 37.78 7.74 16.04
CA PRO A 154 39.11 7.70 16.65
C PRO A 154 39.49 6.28 17.09
N PRO A 155 40.79 5.89 17.04
CA PRO A 155 41.26 4.59 17.52
C PRO A 155 40.87 4.33 18.97
N GLY A 156 40.59 3.07 19.29
CA GLY A 156 40.22 2.65 20.64
C GLY A 156 38.78 2.98 21.04
N THR A 157 38.00 3.67 20.19
CA THR A 157 36.57 3.91 20.43
C THR A 157 35.82 2.57 20.45
N ALA A 158 35.06 2.31 21.53
CA ALA A 158 34.22 1.13 21.65
C ALA A 158 32.91 1.32 20.86
N TRP A 159 32.47 0.27 20.16
CA TRP A 159 31.30 0.34 19.28
C TRP A 159 30.54 -0.98 19.18
N GLY A 160 29.34 -0.94 18.60
CA GLY A 160 28.58 -2.11 18.19
C GLY A 160 27.71 -1.89 16.96
N ILE A 161 27.26 -2.97 16.32
CA ILE A 161 26.38 -2.95 15.14
C ILE A 161 25.21 -3.90 15.35
N SER A 162 23.99 -3.41 15.11
CA SER A 162 22.78 -4.24 15.16
C SER A 162 22.65 -5.13 13.93
N CYS A 163 22.30 -6.40 14.16
CA CYS A 163 21.96 -7.35 13.10
C CYS A 163 20.44 -7.59 12.99
N GLN A 164 19.62 -6.78 13.65
CA GLN A 164 18.16 -6.82 13.54
C GLN A 164 17.61 -5.76 12.57
N ASN A 165 18.23 -4.57 12.54
CA ASN A 165 17.78 -3.46 11.68
C ASN A 165 18.02 -3.71 10.20
N GLY A 166 18.88 -4.66 9.85
CA GLY A 166 19.16 -5.08 8.49
C GLY A 166 20.07 -6.29 8.41
N THR A 167 20.60 -6.54 7.22
CA THR A 167 21.52 -7.65 7.00
C THR A 167 22.95 -7.18 7.18
N TRP A 168 23.70 -7.86 8.03
CA TRP A 168 25.11 -7.59 8.26
C TRP A 168 25.96 -8.44 7.31
N SER A 169 27.08 -7.89 6.84
CA SER A 169 28.06 -8.59 6.01
C SER A 169 29.46 -8.20 6.48
N PRO A 170 30.42 -9.12 6.39
CA PRO A 170 31.77 -8.86 6.85
C PRO A 170 32.49 -7.85 5.95
N TRP A 171 33.48 -7.15 6.50
CA TRP A 171 34.33 -6.22 5.76
C TRP A 171 35.82 -6.39 6.08
N GLU A 172 36.68 -5.85 5.21
CA GLU A 172 38.12 -5.86 5.40
C GLU A 172 38.51 -5.12 6.69
N GLY A 173 39.27 -5.78 7.56
CA GLY A 173 39.70 -5.22 8.85
C GLY A 173 38.67 -5.36 9.97
N GLN A 174 37.56 -6.06 9.76
CA GLN A 174 36.66 -6.42 10.86
C GLN A 174 37.37 -7.28 11.92
N PRO A 175 36.96 -7.22 13.20
CA PRO A 175 37.46 -8.13 14.22
C PRO A 175 37.07 -9.59 13.93
N GLU A 176 38.02 -10.53 14.08
CA GLU A 176 37.77 -11.99 13.96
C GLU A 176 36.81 -12.51 15.05
N LYS A 177 36.74 -11.78 16.17
CA LYS A 177 35.85 -12.04 17.29
C LYS A 177 35.13 -10.77 17.73
N MET A 178 33.86 -10.91 18.05
CA MET A 178 32.99 -9.85 18.55
C MET A 178 32.18 -10.35 19.73
N PHE A 179 31.50 -9.45 20.43
CA PHE A 179 30.84 -9.74 21.69
C PHE A 179 29.38 -9.31 21.67
N VAL A 180 28.51 -10.09 22.28
CA VAL A 180 27.07 -9.80 22.37
C VAL A 180 26.65 -9.90 23.81
N TYR A 181 25.97 -8.87 24.30
CA TYR A 181 25.34 -8.90 25.61
C TYR A 181 24.02 -9.67 25.53
N ILE A 182 23.80 -10.57 26.48
CA ILE A 182 22.60 -11.40 26.57
C ILE A 182 21.65 -10.77 27.60
N PRO A 183 20.54 -10.15 27.18
CA PRO A 183 19.63 -9.45 28.08
C PRO A 183 19.06 -10.34 29.18
N PRO A 184 18.72 -9.77 30.34
CA PRO A 184 17.95 -10.47 31.36
C PRO A 184 16.72 -11.14 30.77
N ARG A 185 16.43 -12.36 31.24
CA ARG A 185 15.28 -13.14 30.76
C ARG A 185 15.30 -13.44 29.24
N ALA A 186 16.40 -13.32 28.50
CA ALA A 186 16.48 -13.90 27.16
C ALA A 186 16.33 -15.44 27.24
N GLU A 187 15.60 -16.04 26.29
CA GLU A 187 15.29 -17.49 26.27
C GLU A 187 15.93 -18.20 25.07
N GLU A 188 15.90 -17.58 23.90
CA GLU A 188 16.48 -18.13 22.69
C GLU A 188 17.00 -17.02 21.78
N LEU A 189 18.06 -17.32 21.03
CA LEU A 189 18.55 -16.53 19.91
C LEU A 189 18.22 -17.23 18.60
N GLN A 190 17.56 -16.53 17.70
CA GLN A 190 17.35 -16.98 16.33
C GLN A 190 18.20 -16.16 15.36
N ILE A 191 19.14 -16.81 14.68
CA ILE A 191 20.04 -16.20 13.69
C ILE A 191 19.94 -16.94 12.37
N GLY A 192 19.80 -16.21 11.27
CA GLY A 192 19.93 -16.73 9.91
C GLY A 192 21.27 -16.30 9.31
N GLY A 193 21.91 -17.19 8.55
CA GLY A 193 23.19 -16.93 7.89
C GLY A 193 24.43 -17.42 8.64
N GLY A 194 25.63 -17.13 8.11
CA GLY A 194 26.94 -17.63 8.59
C GLY A 194 27.95 -17.85 7.46
N PRO A 195 29.22 -18.18 7.76
CA PRO A 195 29.58 -18.97 8.93
C PRO A 195 29.92 -18.16 10.19
N LEU A 196 29.51 -18.67 11.35
CA LEU A 196 29.84 -18.11 12.66
C LEU A 196 29.86 -19.19 13.75
N ARG A 197 30.68 -18.99 14.77
CA ARG A 197 30.73 -19.79 16.00
C ARG A 197 30.37 -18.92 17.20
N ILE A 198 29.50 -19.42 18.09
CA ILE A 198 29.09 -18.70 19.30
C ILE A 198 29.55 -19.47 20.53
N LEU A 199 30.23 -18.77 21.42
CA LEU A 199 30.77 -19.25 22.67
C LEU A 199 30.08 -18.52 23.83
N ASP A 200 29.74 -19.26 24.88
CA ASP A 200 29.20 -18.69 26.12
C ASP A 200 30.28 -17.93 26.92
N GLU A 201 29.90 -17.38 28.08
CA GLU A 201 30.80 -16.61 28.94
C GLU A 201 31.95 -17.43 29.54
N THR A 202 31.90 -18.75 29.45
CA THR A 202 32.96 -19.66 29.89
C THR A 202 33.92 -20.03 28.76
N GLY A 203 33.63 -19.59 27.53
CA GLY A 203 34.36 -19.97 26.32
C GLY A 203 33.94 -21.32 25.77
N LYS A 204 32.81 -21.90 26.22
CA LYS A 204 32.28 -23.14 25.64
C LYS A 204 31.48 -22.80 24.39
N GLN A 205 31.77 -23.49 23.29
CA GLN A 205 30.96 -23.40 22.07
C GLN A 205 29.53 -23.89 22.34
N ILE A 206 28.55 -23.04 22.09
CA ILE A 206 27.11 -23.34 22.26
C ILE A 206 26.35 -23.39 20.93
N ALA A 207 26.89 -22.79 19.87
CA ALA A 207 26.32 -22.89 18.53
C ALA A 207 27.38 -22.69 17.44
N GLU A 208 27.07 -23.22 16.26
CA GLU A 208 27.80 -23.00 15.02
C GLU A 208 26.79 -22.95 13.88
N SER A 209 26.92 -21.96 13.01
CA SER A 209 26.17 -21.89 11.77
C SER A 209 27.14 -21.97 10.61
N THR A 210 26.88 -22.88 9.67
CA THR A 210 27.55 -22.96 8.37
C THR A 210 26.59 -22.61 7.23
N ILE A 211 25.39 -22.14 7.56
CA ILE A 211 24.28 -21.91 6.64
C ILE A 211 24.43 -20.53 6.02
N ASP A 212 24.59 -20.44 4.69
CA ASP A 212 24.62 -19.15 3.96
C ASP A 212 23.21 -18.60 3.64
N ASN A 213 22.16 -19.24 4.15
CA ASN A 213 20.77 -18.83 3.91
C ASN A 213 20.19 -18.02 5.08
N LEU A 214 19.91 -16.74 4.83
CA LEU A 214 19.24 -15.83 5.78
C LEU A 214 17.81 -16.25 6.18
N ARG A 215 17.15 -17.13 5.40
CA ARG A 215 15.77 -17.59 5.70
C ARG A 215 15.73 -18.81 6.61
N THR A 216 16.83 -19.53 6.76
CA THR A 216 16.91 -20.69 7.65
C THR A 216 17.47 -20.20 8.98
N LEU A 217 16.61 -20.14 10.00
CA LEU A 217 16.99 -19.67 11.33
C LEU A 217 17.54 -20.82 12.16
N THR A 218 18.72 -20.61 12.72
CA THR A 218 19.30 -21.43 13.79
C THR A 218 18.81 -20.88 15.12
N THR A 219 18.10 -21.71 15.89
CA THR A 219 17.65 -21.39 17.25
C THR A 219 18.68 -21.87 18.27
N ILE A 220 19.14 -20.96 19.11
CA ILE A 220 20.18 -21.18 20.12
C ILE A 220 19.54 -20.91 21.49
N PRO A 221 19.41 -21.91 22.36
CA PRO A 221 18.84 -21.71 23.70
C PRO A 221 19.75 -20.84 24.57
N VAL A 222 19.16 -19.92 25.32
CA VAL A 222 19.84 -19.08 26.30
C VAL A 222 19.76 -19.76 27.66
N THR A 223 20.90 -20.25 28.16
CA THR A 223 20.98 -20.92 29.46
C THR A 223 21.27 -19.96 30.62
N ARG A 224 21.91 -18.81 30.33
CA ARG A 224 22.23 -17.75 31.29
C ARG A 224 22.02 -16.39 30.65
N THR A 225 21.58 -15.44 31.46
CA THR A 225 21.29 -14.06 31.05
C THR A 225 22.15 -13.09 31.86
N ASP A 226 22.21 -11.83 31.44
CA ASP A 226 23.12 -10.81 32.00
C ASP A 226 24.61 -11.21 31.87
N VAL A 227 24.93 -11.86 30.76
CA VAL A 227 26.28 -12.35 30.41
C VAL A 227 26.69 -11.82 29.04
N VAL A 228 27.96 -11.95 28.71
CA VAL A 228 28.50 -11.61 27.39
C VAL A 228 28.93 -12.90 26.71
N TRP A 229 28.38 -13.14 25.52
CA TRP A 229 28.81 -14.20 24.63
C TRP A 229 29.85 -13.69 23.64
N GLN A 230 30.68 -14.59 23.16
CA GLN A 230 31.67 -14.33 22.11
C GLN A 230 31.16 -14.93 20.79
N VAL A 231 31.27 -14.16 19.72
CA VAL A 231 30.95 -14.57 18.36
C VAL A 231 32.24 -14.54 17.55
N GLU A 232 32.56 -15.63 16.89
CA GLU A 232 33.76 -15.78 16.08
C GLU A 232 33.39 -16.05 14.62
N PHE A 233 34.20 -15.50 13.72
CA PHE A 233 33.97 -15.57 12.28
C PHE A 233 35.07 -16.42 11.62
N PRO A 234 34.82 -17.73 11.41
CA PRO A 234 35.85 -18.66 10.94
C PRO A 234 36.28 -18.43 9.46
N SER A 235 35.48 -17.70 8.69
CA SER A 235 35.85 -17.19 7.37
C SER A 235 35.36 -15.75 7.28
N PRO A 236 36.17 -14.76 6.88
CA PRO A 236 35.72 -13.39 6.75
C PRO A 236 34.96 -13.12 5.43
N ASP A 237 34.89 -14.07 4.49
CA ASP A 237 34.47 -13.75 3.13
C ASP A 237 33.07 -14.27 2.77
N ASN A 238 32.30 -13.41 2.10
CA ASN A 238 31.07 -13.72 1.36
C ASN A 238 29.87 -14.30 2.12
N TRP A 239 29.74 -14.01 3.42
CA TRP A 239 28.56 -14.40 4.18
C TRP A 239 27.72 -13.23 4.66
N ARG A 240 26.52 -13.54 5.16
CA ARG A 240 25.60 -12.56 5.74
C ARG A 240 24.96 -13.12 7.00
N ILE A 241 24.60 -12.24 7.94
CA ILE A 241 23.77 -12.62 9.09
C ILE A 241 22.60 -11.67 9.30
N ARG A 242 21.53 -12.19 9.89
CA ARG A 242 20.39 -11.44 10.41
C ARG A 242 19.83 -12.14 11.64
N ALA A 243 19.49 -11.39 12.67
CA ALA A 243 18.76 -11.90 13.83
C ALA A 243 17.25 -11.64 13.66
N SER A 244 16.41 -12.56 14.14
CA SER A 244 14.95 -12.34 14.16
C SER A 244 14.54 -11.39 15.30
N ALA A 245 13.29 -10.90 15.28
CA ALA A 245 12.77 -9.88 16.20
C ALA A 245 12.65 -10.29 17.68
N GLY A 246 13.07 -11.51 18.07
CA GLY A 246 12.87 -12.04 19.42
C GLY A 246 13.68 -11.35 20.53
N PHE A 247 14.88 -10.83 20.25
CA PHE A 247 15.71 -10.04 21.18
C PHE A 247 16.86 -9.33 20.45
N PRO A 248 17.27 -8.11 20.85
CA PRO A 248 18.32 -7.36 20.14
C PRO A 248 19.67 -8.08 20.08
N PHE A 249 20.20 -8.24 18.86
CA PHE A 249 21.51 -8.85 18.61
C PHE A 249 22.47 -7.80 18.06
N ILE A 250 23.31 -7.26 18.95
CA ILE A 250 24.29 -6.21 18.64
C ILE A 250 25.71 -6.77 18.81
N LEU A 251 26.44 -6.86 17.69
CA LEU A 251 27.84 -7.28 17.68
C LEU A 251 28.73 -6.11 18.12
N CYS A 252 29.45 -6.26 19.23
CA CYS A 252 30.27 -5.23 19.84
C CYS A 252 31.76 -5.52 19.73
N SER A 253 32.58 -4.47 19.69
CA SER A 253 34.04 -4.56 19.49
C SER A 253 34.80 -5.16 20.68
N SER A 254 34.22 -5.13 21.89
CA SER A 254 34.82 -5.67 23.11
C SER A 254 33.74 -6.13 24.11
N PRO A 255 34.09 -6.93 25.13
CA PRO A 255 33.16 -7.27 26.21
C PRO A 255 32.64 -6.04 26.95
N ASP A 256 33.50 -5.03 27.16
CA ASP A 256 33.12 -3.79 27.83
C ASP A 256 32.16 -2.96 26.97
N ALA A 257 32.35 -2.94 25.65
CA ALA A 257 31.41 -2.33 24.72
C ALA A 257 30.04 -3.02 24.80
N ALA A 258 30.01 -4.36 24.82
CA ALA A 258 28.78 -5.12 24.98
C ALA A 258 28.08 -4.80 26.31
N ARG A 259 28.82 -4.67 27.42
CA ARG A 259 28.27 -4.29 28.74
C ARG A 259 27.82 -2.84 28.84
N ALA A 260 28.43 -1.93 28.06
CA ALA A 260 28.02 -0.54 28.01
C ALA A 260 26.77 -0.35 27.15
N ILE A 261 26.71 -0.99 25.98
CA ILE A 261 25.57 -0.93 25.05
C ILE A 261 24.38 -1.75 25.56
N LYS A 262 24.63 -2.86 26.26
CA LYS A 262 23.62 -3.77 26.84
C LYS A 262 22.58 -4.24 25.82
N ALA A 263 23.00 -4.51 24.59
CA ALA A 263 22.10 -4.85 23.50
C ALA A 263 20.98 -3.79 23.25
N SER A 264 21.20 -2.52 23.65
CA SER A 264 20.17 -1.48 23.63
C SER A 264 18.88 -1.96 24.30
N VAL A 265 18.95 -2.34 25.58
CA VAL A 265 17.75 -2.71 26.34
C VAL A 265 17.63 -1.93 27.64
N GLU A 266 16.39 -1.68 28.02
CA GLU A 266 15.99 -1.14 29.31
C GLU A 266 15.19 -2.19 30.08
N ILE A 267 15.30 -2.16 31.41
CA ILE A 267 14.57 -3.06 32.31
C ILE A 267 13.52 -2.24 33.05
N LEU A 268 12.26 -2.60 32.86
CA LEU A 268 11.13 -1.97 33.55
C LEU A 268 11.04 -2.43 35.03
N PRO A 269 10.29 -1.74 35.90
CA PRO A 269 10.18 -2.11 37.31
C PRO A 269 9.67 -3.54 37.58
N ASP A 270 8.84 -4.10 36.71
CA ASP A 270 8.37 -5.50 36.78
C ASP A 270 9.38 -6.52 36.17
N GLY A 271 10.54 -6.01 35.75
CA GLY A 271 11.63 -6.71 35.10
C GLY A 271 11.40 -7.05 33.63
N THR A 272 10.34 -6.54 33.01
CA THR A 272 10.13 -6.62 31.56
C THR A 272 11.28 -5.93 30.83
N VAL A 273 11.68 -6.47 29.68
CA VAL A 273 12.81 -5.94 28.91
C VAL A 273 12.29 -5.30 27.63
N VAL A 274 12.70 -4.05 27.38
CA VAL A 274 12.29 -3.25 26.23
C VAL A 274 13.53 -2.72 25.50
N ALA A 275 13.43 -2.40 24.21
CA ALA A 275 14.58 -2.03 23.38
C ALA A 275 15.03 -0.56 23.51
N TRP A 276 14.18 0.32 24.06
CA TRP A 276 14.41 1.76 24.00
C TRP A 276 14.07 2.49 25.29
N LYS A 277 14.75 3.60 25.55
CA LYS A 277 14.49 4.51 26.67
C LYS A 277 13.16 5.22 26.57
N PHE A 278 12.65 5.46 25.37
CA PHE A 278 11.29 6.01 25.24
C PHE A 278 10.24 5.02 25.74
N GLN A 279 10.45 3.70 25.58
CA GLN A 279 9.53 2.68 26.08
C GLN A 279 9.50 2.65 27.60
N ARG A 280 10.65 2.82 28.25
CA ARG A 280 10.72 3.01 29.69
C ARG A 280 9.93 4.24 30.15
N ARG A 281 10.10 5.38 29.48
CA ARG A 281 9.34 6.61 29.76
C ARG A 281 7.83 6.42 29.55
N ILE A 282 7.42 5.66 28.53
CA ILE A 282 6.02 5.26 28.35
C ILE A 282 5.52 4.48 29.57
N ALA A 283 6.28 3.47 30.02
CA ALA A 283 5.89 2.68 31.18
C ALA A 283 5.76 3.51 32.47
N GLU A 284 6.60 4.55 32.63
CA GLU A 284 6.53 5.51 33.73
C GLU A 284 5.30 6.44 33.63
N LEU A 285 4.87 6.80 32.41
CA LEU A 285 3.71 7.66 32.16
C LEU A 285 2.35 6.93 32.26
N LEU A 286 2.31 5.64 31.91
CA LEU A 286 1.06 4.86 31.82
C LEU A 286 0.22 4.89 33.12
N PRO A 287 0.78 4.73 34.33
CA PRO A 287 -0.01 4.79 35.56
C PRO A 287 -0.76 6.11 35.76
N ALA A 288 -0.13 7.24 35.40
CA ALA A 288 -0.75 8.56 35.50
C ALA A 288 -1.82 8.77 34.41
N LEU A 289 -1.58 8.26 33.20
CA LEU A 289 -2.57 8.31 32.11
C LEU A 289 -3.82 7.48 32.42
N LEU A 290 -3.64 6.34 33.10
CA LEU A 290 -4.71 5.39 33.46
C LEU A 290 -5.34 5.67 34.82
N SER A 291 -5.01 6.78 35.46
CA SER A 291 -5.59 7.12 36.75
C SER A 291 -7.12 7.24 36.65
N PRO A 292 -7.89 6.85 37.68
CA PRO A 292 -9.35 6.83 37.61
C PRO A 292 -9.98 8.17 37.20
N GLU A 293 -9.38 9.30 37.57
CA GLU A 293 -9.80 10.66 37.20
C GLU A 293 -9.56 11.02 35.72
N ASN A 294 -8.66 10.30 35.06
CA ASN A 294 -8.33 10.49 33.66
C ASN A 294 -9.14 9.57 32.76
N VAL A 295 -9.35 8.31 33.15
CA VAL A 295 -10.03 7.32 32.28
C VAL A 295 -11.47 7.03 32.65
N GLY A 296 -11.95 7.44 33.82
CA GLY A 296 -13.32 7.19 34.29
C GLY A 296 -13.68 5.70 34.38
N LYS A 297 -14.92 5.41 34.81
CA LYS A 297 -15.45 4.04 34.83
C LYS A 297 -16.16 3.72 33.52
N ALA A 298 -16.03 2.48 33.05
CA ALA A 298 -16.66 2.03 31.81
C ALA A 298 -18.19 2.21 31.85
N ASP A 299 -18.84 1.80 32.95
CA ASP A 299 -20.30 1.88 33.09
C ASP A 299 -20.84 3.31 33.04
N ASP A 300 -20.06 4.29 33.50
CA ASP A 300 -20.44 5.71 33.46
C ASP A 300 -20.26 6.31 32.06
N LEU A 301 -19.35 5.75 31.27
CA LEU A 301 -19.02 6.23 29.93
C LEU A 301 -19.89 5.58 28.85
N ILE A 302 -20.42 4.38 29.05
CA ILE A 302 -21.19 3.67 28.03
C ILE A 302 -22.62 4.20 27.98
N VAL A 303 -22.95 4.91 26.89
CA VAL A 303 -24.28 5.46 26.65
C VAL A 303 -24.92 4.76 25.43
N PRO A 304 -26.13 4.18 25.55
CA PRO A 304 -26.82 3.58 24.42
C PRO A 304 -27.10 4.61 23.31
N LEU A 305 -26.70 4.30 22.06
CA LEU A 305 -26.90 5.21 20.92
C LEU A 305 -28.38 5.50 20.64
N ALA A 306 -29.26 4.52 20.89
CA ALA A 306 -30.71 4.67 20.80
C ALA A 306 -31.27 5.79 21.69
N SER A 307 -30.58 6.17 22.78
CA SER A 307 -30.99 7.31 23.61
C SER A 307 -30.99 8.65 22.87
N ARG A 308 -30.35 8.72 21.69
CA ARG A 308 -30.28 9.90 20.82
C ARG A 308 -30.84 9.63 19.43
N GLU A 309 -31.74 8.65 19.27
CA GLU A 309 -32.30 8.24 17.98
C GLU A 309 -32.88 9.41 17.16
N ALA A 310 -33.60 10.32 17.80
CA ALA A 310 -34.17 11.49 17.12
C ALA A 310 -33.09 12.37 16.45
N GLU A 311 -31.90 12.51 17.05
CA GLU A 311 -30.79 13.27 16.49
C GLU A 311 -30.10 12.51 15.34
N TRP A 312 -29.98 11.18 15.46
CA TRP A 312 -29.48 10.31 14.40
C TRP A 312 -30.34 10.40 13.13
N LEU A 313 -31.66 10.49 13.29
CA LEU A 313 -32.62 10.53 12.19
C LEU A 313 -32.76 11.90 11.51
N LYS A 314 -32.12 12.97 11.99
CA LYS A 314 -32.15 14.28 11.32
C LYS A 314 -31.42 14.29 9.97
N ASN A 315 -30.33 13.52 9.85
CA ASN A 315 -29.54 13.40 8.62
C ASN A 315 -29.11 11.94 8.41
N PRO A 316 -30.06 11.03 8.14
CA PRO A 316 -29.80 9.59 8.25
C PRO A 316 -28.81 9.09 7.18
N GLU A 317 -28.81 9.67 5.99
CA GLU A 317 -27.87 9.32 4.91
C GLU A 317 -26.41 9.62 5.28
N ARG A 318 -26.17 10.79 5.89
CA ARG A 318 -24.86 11.17 6.41
C ARG A 318 -24.48 10.33 7.62
N ASN A 319 -25.37 10.26 8.61
CA ASN A 319 -25.07 9.73 9.92
C ASN A 319 -24.76 8.22 9.88
N VAL A 320 -25.43 7.45 9.01
CA VAL A 320 -25.25 5.98 8.96
C VAL A 320 -23.81 5.52 8.68
N HIS A 321 -22.97 6.37 8.07
CA HIS A 321 -21.55 6.08 7.87
C HIS A 321 -20.78 5.86 9.19
N LEU A 322 -21.27 6.40 10.31
CA LEU A 322 -20.64 6.23 11.62
C LEU A 322 -20.98 4.89 12.31
N LEU A 323 -21.95 4.13 11.76
CA LEU A 323 -22.48 2.89 12.34
C LEU A 323 -22.23 1.66 11.47
N ASP A 324 -21.60 1.83 10.30
CA ASP A 324 -21.17 0.72 9.47
C ASP A 324 -20.09 -0.11 10.19
N ASN A 325 -19.80 -1.32 9.71
CA ASN A 325 -18.73 -2.17 10.26
C ASN A 325 -17.34 -1.50 10.26
N TYR A 326 -17.17 -0.40 9.51
CA TYR A 326 -15.96 0.42 9.44
C TYR A 326 -16.18 1.87 9.90
N GLY A 327 -17.30 2.15 10.59
CA GLY A 327 -17.61 3.46 11.17
C GLY A 327 -17.19 3.55 12.64
N LEU A 328 -16.94 4.76 13.14
CA LEU A 328 -16.31 4.95 14.44
C LEU A 328 -17.09 4.35 15.62
N PHE A 329 -18.43 4.43 15.66
CA PHE A 329 -19.20 3.99 16.84
C PHE A 329 -19.36 2.47 16.94
N SER A 330 -18.95 1.72 15.92
CA SER A 330 -19.03 0.25 15.91
C SER A 330 -18.19 -0.42 17.00
N THR A 331 -17.22 0.27 17.59
CA THR A 331 -16.30 -0.31 18.59
C THR A 331 -16.21 0.46 19.91
N VAL A 332 -16.81 1.65 20.04
CA VAL A 332 -16.57 2.55 21.20
C VAL A 332 -17.00 1.90 22.51
N ALA A 333 -18.27 1.48 22.62
CA ALA A 333 -18.79 0.85 23.83
C ALA A 333 -18.03 -0.44 24.16
N TRP A 334 -17.73 -1.25 23.14
CA TRP A 334 -16.95 -2.46 23.28
C TRP A 334 -15.55 -2.17 23.86
N SER A 335 -14.84 -1.19 23.33
CA SER A 335 -13.49 -0.81 23.76
C SER A 335 -13.49 -0.31 25.21
N LEU A 336 -14.50 0.47 25.60
CA LEU A 336 -14.65 0.95 26.98
C LEU A 336 -14.80 -0.19 27.99
N ARG A 337 -15.52 -1.26 27.63
CA ARG A 337 -15.72 -2.46 28.49
C ARG A 337 -14.46 -3.31 28.62
N HIS A 338 -13.71 -3.47 27.52
CA HIS A 338 -12.66 -4.47 27.43
C HIS A 338 -11.26 -3.95 27.72
N GLN A 339 -11.04 -2.63 27.67
CA GLN A 339 -9.74 -2.06 27.92
C GLN A 339 -9.26 -2.29 29.35
N ASN A 340 -8.01 -2.73 29.48
CA ASN A 340 -7.32 -2.79 30.76
C ASN A 340 -6.95 -1.38 31.23
N VAL A 341 -7.69 -0.88 32.20
CA VAL A 341 -7.43 0.42 32.83
C VAL A 341 -6.81 0.31 34.22
N ASP A 342 -6.35 -0.88 34.61
CA ASP A 342 -5.60 -1.05 35.85
C ASP A 342 -4.16 -0.52 35.66
N PRO A 343 -3.77 0.59 36.31
CA PRO A 343 -2.45 1.18 36.15
C PRO A 343 -1.32 0.31 36.70
N ALA A 344 -1.63 -0.68 37.56
CA ALA A 344 -0.66 -1.62 38.10
C ALA A 344 -0.50 -2.90 37.24
N SER A 345 -1.32 -3.06 36.21
CA SER A 345 -1.30 -4.26 35.38
C SER A 345 -0.13 -4.26 34.40
N HIS A 346 0.51 -5.42 34.22
CA HIS A 346 1.48 -5.65 33.14
C HIS A 346 0.89 -5.40 31.73
N TRP A 347 -0.44 -5.46 31.60
CA TRP A 347 -1.18 -5.23 30.36
C TRP A 347 -1.89 -3.86 30.33
N ALA A 348 -1.45 -2.91 31.17
CA ALA A 348 -2.01 -1.57 31.25
C ALA A 348 -2.19 -0.92 29.87
N GLY A 349 -3.39 -0.39 29.61
CA GLY A 349 -3.76 0.28 28.37
C GLY A 349 -4.26 -0.64 27.25
N ALA A 350 -3.98 -1.94 27.30
CA ALA A 350 -4.35 -2.88 26.24
C ALA A 350 -5.87 -3.00 26.09
N ILE A 351 -6.40 -2.85 24.86
CA ILE A 351 -7.87 -2.86 24.63
C ILE A 351 -8.44 -4.30 24.63
N ASN A 352 -7.67 -5.30 24.19
CA ASN A 352 -8.14 -6.65 23.92
C ASN A 352 -7.03 -7.71 24.07
N GLY A 353 -7.45 -8.97 24.20
CA GLY A 353 -6.67 -10.22 24.24
C GLY A 353 -5.74 -10.37 25.44
N TRP A 354 -5.57 -9.32 26.24
CA TRP A 354 -4.90 -9.40 27.53
C TRP A 354 -5.68 -10.29 28.51
N GLN A 355 -7.01 -10.36 28.40
CA GLN A 355 -7.87 -11.16 29.29
C GLN A 355 -7.57 -12.67 29.19
N GLU A 356 -7.13 -13.15 28.03
CA GLU A 356 -6.80 -14.57 27.82
C GLU A 356 -5.43 -14.95 28.40
N ARG A 357 -4.63 -13.93 28.72
CA ARG A 357 -3.21 -14.04 29.10
C ARG A 357 -2.97 -13.68 30.55
N ILE A 358 -3.74 -12.74 31.08
CA ILE A 358 -3.65 -12.32 32.47
C ILE A 358 -3.86 -13.53 33.38
N GLY A 359 -2.91 -13.74 34.31
CA GLY A 359 -2.92 -14.87 35.24
C GLY A 359 -2.33 -16.17 34.70
N ARG A 360 -1.92 -16.25 33.42
CA ARG A 360 -1.08 -17.36 32.94
C ARG A 360 0.30 -17.31 33.63
N PRO A 361 1.01 -18.45 33.80
CA PRO A 361 2.39 -18.42 34.25
C PRO A 361 3.27 -17.68 33.22
N ALA A 362 4.48 -17.30 33.64
CA ALA A 362 5.50 -16.90 32.67
C ALA A 362 5.95 -18.14 31.88
N PRO A 363 6.18 -18.03 30.56
CA PRO A 363 6.25 -16.80 29.76
C PRO A 363 4.93 -16.35 29.11
N GLU A 364 3.81 -17.07 29.24
CA GLU A 364 2.57 -16.79 28.51
C GLU A 364 1.85 -15.49 28.94
N ASN A 365 2.17 -14.97 30.12
CA ASN A 365 1.67 -13.68 30.64
C ASN A 365 2.63 -12.51 30.36
N ARG A 366 3.48 -12.60 29.33
CA ARG A 366 4.45 -11.56 28.97
C ARG A 366 4.24 -11.07 27.54
N TRP A 367 4.01 -9.78 27.38
CA TRP A 367 3.80 -9.23 26.03
C TRP A 367 5.11 -9.18 25.22
N ASP A 368 6.25 -9.02 25.88
CA ASP A 368 7.59 -9.04 25.26
C ASP A 368 8.02 -10.45 24.79
N ARG A 369 7.17 -11.46 25.06
CA ARG A 369 7.28 -12.85 24.61
C ARG A 369 6.29 -13.21 23.50
N LEU A 370 5.40 -12.30 23.12
CA LEU A 370 4.47 -12.56 22.04
C LEU A 370 5.24 -12.67 20.76
N ARG A 371 5.56 -13.90 20.36
CA ARG A 371 5.92 -14.20 18.98
C ARG A 371 4.84 -13.58 18.10
N SER A 372 5.21 -12.51 17.40
CA SER A 372 4.66 -12.07 16.13
C SER A 372 3.23 -12.59 15.90
N LEU A 373 2.23 -11.89 16.42
CA LEU A 373 0.88 -12.11 15.92
C LEU A 373 0.93 -11.76 14.42
N PRO A 374 0.66 -12.71 13.50
CA PRO A 374 0.91 -12.47 12.08
C PRO A 374 0.06 -11.32 11.55
N GLY A 375 0.66 -10.45 10.73
CA GLY A 375 -0.02 -9.37 10.01
C GLY A 375 -0.39 -8.16 10.87
N LEU A 376 -1.50 -7.49 10.53
CA LEU A 376 -1.97 -6.23 11.15
C LEU A 376 -2.30 -6.31 12.65
N TRP A 377 -2.07 -7.46 13.27
CA TRP A 377 -2.38 -7.76 14.66
C TRP A 377 -1.18 -7.64 15.61
N ALA A 378 -0.02 -7.25 15.09
CA ALA A 378 1.20 -6.99 15.84
C ALA A 378 1.02 -5.91 16.92
N GLY A 379 1.61 -6.06 18.11
CA GLY A 379 1.52 -5.14 19.26
C GLY A 379 1.11 -5.83 20.57
N ILE A 380 0.99 -5.07 21.67
CA ILE A 380 0.51 -5.59 22.96
C ILE A 380 -0.98 -5.95 22.87
N THR A 381 -1.75 -5.15 22.13
CA THR A 381 -3.18 -5.35 21.92
C THR A 381 -3.44 -6.14 20.63
N PRO A 382 -3.56 -7.49 20.68
CA PRO A 382 -4.11 -8.25 19.56
C PRO A 382 -5.45 -7.66 19.15
N ARG A 383 -5.67 -7.46 17.85
CA ARG A 383 -6.95 -6.93 17.31
C ARG A 383 -7.22 -5.45 17.58
N ASN A 384 -6.21 -4.64 17.91
CA ASN A 384 -6.35 -3.18 17.85
C ASN A 384 -6.37 -2.74 16.39
N GLY A 385 -7.55 -2.82 15.76
CA GLY A 385 -7.82 -2.17 14.47
C GLY A 385 -7.89 -0.66 14.67
N SER A 386 -8.97 -0.02 14.22
CA SER A 386 -9.22 1.39 14.49
C SER A 386 -9.80 1.66 15.90
N MET A 387 -9.68 0.75 16.87
CA MET A 387 -10.40 0.91 18.15
C MET A 387 -9.92 2.12 18.96
N ALA A 388 -8.61 2.29 19.10
CA ALA A 388 -8.04 3.47 19.76
C ALA A 388 -8.34 4.76 18.97
N GLU A 389 -8.30 4.70 17.64
CA GLU A 389 -8.70 5.80 16.75
C GLU A 389 -10.17 6.18 16.99
N ASN A 390 -11.08 5.21 17.01
CA ASN A 390 -12.51 5.40 17.20
C ASN A 390 -12.84 6.01 18.57
N LEU A 391 -12.09 5.65 19.64
CA LEU A 391 -12.22 6.33 20.94
C LEU A 391 -11.82 7.81 20.83
N ALA A 392 -10.69 8.11 20.18
CA ALA A 392 -10.25 9.49 19.99
C ALA A 392 -11.25 10.29 19.14
N GLU A 393 -11.74 9.73 18.04
CA GLU A 393 -12.75 10.39 17.20
C GLU A 393 -14.08 10.60 17.92
N ALA A 394 -14.55 9.62 18.70
CA ALA A 394 -15.78 9.78 19.48
C ALA A 394 -15.66 10.92 20.51
N ALA A 395 -14.48 11.17 21.06
CA ALA A 395 -14.25 12.32 21.94
C ALA A 395 -14.24 13.65 21.18
N LEU A 396 -13.72 13.66 19.95
CA LEU A 396 -13.49 14.88 19.15
C LEU A 396 -14.66 15.27 18.27
N LEU A 397 -15.54 14.33 17.91
CA LEU A 397 -16.68 14.58 17.04
C LEU A 397 -17.73 15.41 17.79
N ASP A 398 -17.84 16.69 17.45
CA ASP A 398 -18.89 17.58 17.94
C ASP A 398 -20.19 17.36 17.13
N ALA A 399 -21.07 16.51 17.68
CA ALA A 399 -22.36 16.20 17.07
C ALA A 399 -23.43 15.94 18.15
N PRO A 400 -24.67 16.44 17.99
CA PRO A 400 -25.74 16.24 18.97
C PRO A 400 -26.07 14.77 19.26
N PHE A 401 -25.93 13.89 18.27
CA PHE A 401 -26.17 12.46 18.43
C PHE A 401 -25.01 11.71 19.13
N ASN A 402 -23.83 12.32 19.26
CA ASN A 402 -22.64 11.69 19.84
C ASN A 402 -22.60 11.87 21.37
N PRO A 403 -22.81 10.82 22.18
CA PRO A 403 -22.83 10.94 23.63
C PRO A 403 -21.45 11.18 24.27
N TRP A 404 -20.37 10.98 23.51
CA TRP A 404 -19.00 11.09 24.01
C TRP A 404 -18.29 12.39 23.62
N SER A 405 -18.96 13.28 22.91
CA SER A 405 -18.36 14.55 22.49
C SER A 405 -17.80 15.33 23.69
N GLY A 406 -16.54 15.75 23.60
CA GLY A 406 -15.82 16.49 24.63
C GLY A 406 -15.34 15.66 25.84
N ARG A 407 -15.56 14.35 25.87
CA ARG A 407 -15.11 13.47 26.97
C ARG A 407 -13.61 13.22 26.88
N LYS A 408 -12.84 13.88 27.76
CA LYS A 408 -11.38 13.68 27.84
C LYS A 408 -11.00 12.22 28.13
N GLU A 409 -11.88 11.49 28.81
CA GLU A 409 -11.64 10.11 29.25
C GLU A 409 -11.33 9.18 28.09
N LEU A 410 -12.00 9.37 26.96
CA LEU A 410 -11.77 8.60 25.75
C LEU A 410 -10.41 8.93 25.10
N LEU A 411 -9.95 10.18 25.19
CA LEU A 411 -8.62 10.59 24.68
C LEU A 411 -7.49 9.97 25.51
N TYR A 412 -7.62 9.96 26.85
CA TYR A 412 -6.65 9.30 27.73
C TYR A 412 -6.61 7.79 27.47
N ARG A 413 -7.77 7.15 27.34
CA ARG A 413 -7.89 5.72 26.99
C ARG A 413 -7.27 5.40 25.62
N ALA A 414 -7.56 6.19 24.59
CA ALA A 414 -6.97 6.03 23.27
C ALA A 414 -5.44 6.17 23.29
N THR A 415 -4.95 7.18 24.01
CA THR A 415 -3.51 7.46 24.19
C THR A 415 -2.81 6.31 24.92
N ALA A 416 -3.37 5.83 26.04
CA ALA A 416 -2.82 4.72 26.80
C ALA A 416 -2.74 3.43 25.96
N ALA A 417 -3.76 3.15 25.13
CA ALA A 417 -3.74 2.01 24.22
C ALA A 417 -2.62 2.12 23.17
N ALA A 418 -2.46 3.28 22.55
CA ALA A 418 -1.44 3.50 21.51
C ALA A 418 -0.02 3.46 22.08
N LEU A 419 0.20 4.06 23.26
CA LEU A 419 1.49 4.02 23.95
C LEU A 419 1.83 2.62 24.45
N SER A 420 0.85 1.89 24.99
CA SER A 420 1.02 0.48 25.37
C SER A 420 1.49 -0.35 24.18
N ASP A 421 0.89 -0.19 23.00
CA ASP A 421 1.35 -0.89 21.80
C ASP A 421 2.82 -0.59 21.44
N LEU A 422 3.32 0.63 21.65
CA LEU A 422 4.73 0.99 21.37
C LEU A 422 5.73 0.30 22.30
N LEU A 423 5.32 -0.21 23.45
CA LEU A 423 6.18 -1.02 24.30
C LEU A 423 6.62 -2.31 23.58
N ALA A 424 5.81 -2.84 22.65
CA ALA A 424 6.15 -4.02 21.84
C ALA A 424 7.09 -3.74 20.65
N LEU A 425 7.49 -2.47 20.41
CA LEU A 425 8.44 -2.15 19.34
C LEU A 425 9.79 -2.81 19.64
N THR A 426 10.39 -3.42 18.63
CA THR A 426 11.70 -4.08 18.75
C THR A 426 12.81 -3.16 18.24
N GLU A 427 14.08 -3.54 18.46
CA GLU A 427 15.22 -2.82 17.91
C GLU A 427 15.19 -2.74 16.37
N SER A 428 14.48 -3.64 15.68
CA SER A 428 14.33 -3.52 14.21
C SER A 428 13.57 -2.27 13.72
N GLU A 429 13.00 -1.46 14.62
CA GLU A 429 12.17 -0.27 14.33
C GLU A 429 10.93 -0.57 13.46
N VAL A 430 10.50 -1.84 13.43
CA VAL A 430 9.29 -2.30 12.75
C VAL A 430 8.40 -3.09 13.71
N TRP A 431 7.12 -3.21 13.34
CA TRP A 431 6.16 -3.99 14.12
C TRP A 431 6.48 -5.49 14.02
N PRO A 432 6.69 -6.21 15.14
CA PRO A 432 7.00 -7.63 15.09
C PRO A 432 5.81 -8.43 14.55
N GLY A 433 6.03 -9.28 13.55
CA GLY A 433 4.99 -10.16 12.99
C GLY A 433 4.23 -9.62 11.79
N VAL A 434 4.52 -8.39 11.36
CA VAL A 434 4.00 -7.85 10.08
C VAL A 434 4.82 -8.32 8.88
N GLU A 435 5.75 -9.27 9.07
CA GLU A 435 6.74 -9.80 8.13
C GLU A 435 7.90 -8.85 7.79
N ALA A 436 7.80 -7.55 8.09
CA ALA A 436 8.88 -6.56 7.89
C ALA A 436 10.17 -6.89 8.67
N ASP A 437 10.03 -7.59 9.79
CA ASP A 437 11.12 -8.08 10.64
C ASP A 437 11.90 -9.23 10.01
N LEU A 438 11.32 -9.94 9.03
CA LEU A 438 11.94 -11.06 8.32
C LEU A 438 12.28 -10.73 6.87
N ASP A 439 11.49 -9.88 6.22
CA ASP A 439 11.64 -9.47 4.83
C ASP A 439 11.58 -7.93 4.72
N PRO A 440 12.63 -7.27 4.21
CA PRO A 440 12.68 -5.81 4.13
C PRO A 440 11.81 -5.22 3.01
N TYR A 441 10.80 -5.95 2.54
CA TYR A 441 9.86 -5.45 1.55
C TYR A 441 9.03 -4.28 2.13
N PRO A 442 9.13 -3.05 1.56
CA PRO A 442 8.50 -1.85 2.11
C PRO A 442 6.99 -1.96 2.34
N GLY A 443 6.29 -2.75 1.52
CA GLY A 443 4.84 -2.89 1.59
C GLY A 443 4.32 -3.52 2.88
N PHE A 444 5.17 -4.19 3.67
CA PHE A 444 4.76 -4.82 4.94
C PHE A 444 4.46 -3.80 6.04
N MET A 445 5.16 -2.66 6.08
CA MET A 445 4.92 -1.60 7.07
C MET A 445 3.81 -0.63 6.68
N ALA A 446 3.37 -0.63 5.42
CA ALA A 446 2.36 0.30 4.91
C ALA A 446 1.04 0.27 5.69
N PHE A 447 0.46 -0.92 5.86
CA PHE A 447 -0.84 -1.07 6.54
C PHE A 447 -0.76 -0.75 8.04
N PRO A 448 0.20 -1.29 8.82
CA PRO A 448 0.28 -1.00 10.26
C PRO A 448 0.40 0.49 10.58
N VAL A 449 1.22 1.25 9.83
CA VAL A 449 1.43 2.66 10.18
C VAL A 449 0.20 3.52 9.91
N ALA A 450 -0.46 3.34 8.77
CA ALA A 450 -1.56 4.20 8.34
C ALA A 450 -2.93 3.76 8.86
N GLN A 451 -3.12 2.50 9.28
CA GLN A 451 -4.42 2.00 9.76
C GLN A 451 -4.47 1.75 11.25
N LYS A 452 -3.32 1.56 11.91
CA LYS A 452 -3.25 1.23 13.33
C LYS A 452 -2.56 2.34 14.11
N THR A 453 -1.32 2.64 13.76
CA THR A 453 -0.43 3.40 14.66
C THR A 453 -0.67 4.89 14.61
N PHE A 454 -0.69 5.48 13.41
CA PHE A 454 -0.67 6.93 13.29
C PHE A 454 -2.04 7.60 13.42
N PRO A 455 -3.17 7.05 12.92
CA PRO A 455 -4.47 7.75 13.00
C PRO A 455 -4.81 8.25 14.40
N VAL A 456 -4.66 7.41 15.42
CA VAL A 456 -4.88 7.78 16.83
C VAL A 456 -3.89 8.85 17.31
N TYR A 457 -2.63 8.81 16.86
CA TYR A 457 -1.63 9.82 17.19
C TYR A 457 -1.99 11.19 16.64
N GLY A 458 -2.36 11.28 15.35
CA GLY A 458 -2.73 12.55 14.71
C GLY A 458 -3.95 13.22 15.34
N LEU A 459 -4.83 12.43 15.96
CA LEU A 459 -6.04 12.92 16.63
C LEU A 459 -5.80 13.26 18.10
N ALA A 460 -5.22 12.34 18.87
CA ALA A 460 -5.16 12.43 20.33
C ALA A 460 -3.93 13.20 20.83
N ALA A 461 -2.75 13.01 20.23
CA ALA A 461 -1.50 13.58 20.73
C ALA A 461 -1.51 15.12 20.86
N PRO A 462 -2.12 15.89 19.93
CA PRO A 462 -2.24 17.35 20.09
C PRO A 462 -3.08 17.81 21.28
N ARG A 463 -3.83 16.89 21.91
CA ARG A 463 -4.71 17.15 23.07
C ARG A 463 -4.12 16.66 24.39
N MET A 464 -2.98 15.99 24.36
CA MET A 464 -2.31 15.43 25.54
C MET A 464 -1.30 16.41 26.14
N PRO A 465 -0.89 16.24 27.41
CA PRO A 465 0.21 17.00 28.00
C PRO A 465 1.48 16.93 27.13
N PRO A 466 2.28 18.01 27.06
CA PRO A 466 3.47 18.07 26.19
C PRO A 466 4.42 16.88 26.36
N GLU A 467 4.70 16.47 27.59
CA GLU A 467 5.57 15.33 27.88
C GLU A 467 5.07 14.02 27.27
N VAL A 468 3.75 13.77 27.33
CA VAL A 468 3.13 12.59 26.73
C VAL A 468 3.25 12.63 25.21
N ARG A 469 2.99 13.81 24.61
CA ARG A 469 3.14 14.00 23.16
C ARG A 469 4.60 13.82 22.74
N ASP A 470 5.56 14.34 23.48
CA ASP A 470 6.99 14.29 23.13
C ASP A 470 7.51 12.85 23.15
N VAL A 471 7.22 12.08 24.20
CA VAL A 471 7.59 10.66 24.29
C VAL A 471 6.91 9.84 23.19
N TRP A 472 5.64 10.12 22.89
CA TRP A 472 4.93 9.45 21.80
C TRP A 472 5.55 9.78 20.43
N THR A 473 5.86 11.05 20.19
CA THR A 473 6.50 11.53 18.97
C THR A 473 7.84 10.85 18.76
N GLU A 474 8.64 10.73 19.81
CA GLU A 474 9.94 10.06 19.78
C GLU A 474 9.79 8.58 19.38
N GLY A 475 8.90 7.83 20.02
CA GLY A 475 8.68 6.41 19.69
C GLY A 475 8.20 6.20 18.25
N LEU A 476 7.29 7.04 17.76
CA LEU A 476 6.82 6.96 16.37
C LEU A 476 7.86 7.44 15.35
N ARG A 477 8.76 8.34 15.75
CA ARG A 477 9.85 8.83 14.89
C ARG A 477 10.80 7.72 14.46
N HIS A 478 11.08 6.75 15.33
CA HIS A 478 11.88 5.57 14.99
C HIS A 478 11.31 4.81 13.77
N ILE A 479 9.99 4.65 13.74
CA ILE A 479 9.26 3.96 12.67
C ILE A 479 9.19 4.84 11.41
N VAL A 480 8.69 6.07 11.54
CA VAL A 480 8.32 6.88 10.37
C VAL A 480 9.55 7.27 9.55
N ASP A 481 10.61 7.73 10.21
CA ASP A 481 11.84 8.17 9.55
C ASP A 481 12.48 7.05 8.73
N ARG A 482 12.48 5.82 9.26
CA ARG A 482 12.97 4.63 8.55
C ARG A 482 12.27 4.43 7.20
N MET A 483 11.00 4.79 7.10
CA MET A 483 10.20 4.54 5.91
C MET A 483 10.42 5.57 4.81
N PHE A 484 11.02 6.74 5.13
CA PHE A 484 11.10 7.84 4.16
C PHE A 484 11.97 7.48 2.95
N ALA A 485 13.06 6.76 3.19
CA ALA A 485 13.96 6.32 2.14
C ALA A 485 13.37 5.19 1.28
N GLU A 486 12.37 4.44 1.76
CA GLU A 486 11.88 3.22 1.12
C GLU A 486 11.41 3.43 -0.32
N GLN A 487 11.57 2.40 -1.17
CA GLN A 487 10.99 2.40 -2.50
C GLN A 487 9.47 2.32 -2.46
N LEU A 488 8.85 3.09 -3.35
CA LEU A 488 7.46 2.88 -3.66
C LEU A 488 7.34 1.54 -4.40
N VAL A 489 6.54 0.64 -3.86
CA VAL A 489 6.34 -0.67 -4.44
C VAL A 489 5.39 -0.58 -5.62
N THR A 490 5.54 -1.52 -6.54
CA THR A 490 4.72 -1.63 -7.76
C THR A 490 3.22 -1.77 -7.47
N THR A 491 2.87 -2.32 -6.31
CA THR A 491 1.49 -2.35 -5.80
C THR A 491 1.13 -1.05 -5.08
N ARG A 492 0.70 -0.02 -5.82
CA ARG A 492 0.58 1.34 -5.27
C ARG A 492 -0.43 1.48 -4.15
N ASN A 493 -1.42 0.60 -3.99
CA ASN A 493 -2.25 0.63 -2.79
C ASN A 493 -1.45 0.48 -1.51
N GLN A 494 -0.38 -0.31 -1.50
CA GLN A 494 0.50 -0.42 -0.34
C GLN A 494 1.22 0.91 -0.12
N SER A 495 1.92 1.43 -1.13
CA SER A 495 2.64 2.69 -0.98
C SER A 495 1.77 3.93 -0.74
N SER A 496 0.48 3.89 -1.11
CA SER A 496 -0.45 5.00 -0.88
C SER A 496 -0.71 5.30 0.61
N HIS A 497 -0.41 4.33 1.49
CA HIS A 497 -0.48 4.53 2.93
C HIS A 497 0.57 5.54 3.41
N PHE A 498 1.75 5.62 2.77
CA PHE A 498 2.84 6.46 3.27
C PHE A 498 2.53 7.96 3.23
N PRO A 499 2.09 8.58 2.10
CA PRO A 499 1.74 10.00 2.11
C PRO A 499 0.76 10.39 3.22
N LEU A 500 -0.28 9.58 3.44
CA LEU A 500 -1.24 9.79 4.52
C LEU A 500 -0.59 9.64 5.89
N ALA A 501 0.17 8.56 6.11
CA ALA A 501 0.86 8.31 7.38
C ALA A 501 1.77 9.49 7.78
N TRP A 502 2.55 10.02 6.84
CA TRP A 502 3.39 11.20 7.08
C TRP A 502 2.58 12.44 7.45
N GLN A 503 1.46 12.68 6.77
CA GLN A 503 0.59 13.82 7.09
C GLN A 503 -0.04 13.67 8.48
N ILE A 504 -0.47 12.46 8.85
CA ILE A 504 -1.02 12.18 10.18
C ILE A 504 0.06 12.40 11.25
N PHE A 505 1.29 11.93 11.01
CA PHE A 505 2.41 12.15 11.92
C PHE A 505 2.72 13.65 12.08
N ALA A 506 2.69 14.42 10.99
CA ALA A 506 2.86 15.87 11.04
C ALA A 506 1.78 16.54 11.91
N ASN A 507 0.51 16.12 11.75
CA ASN A 507 -0.60 16.64 12.53
C ASN A 507 -0.45 16.32 14.03
N GLY A 508 -0.03 15.10 14.38
CA GLY A 508 0.13 14.67 15.77
C GLY A 508 1.35 15.29 16.47
N SER A 509 2.47 15.39 15.75
CA SER A 509 3.72 15.96 16.27
C SER A 509 3.66 17.48 16.40
N GLY A 510 2.80 18.14 15.62
CA GLY A 510 2.76 19.59 15.51
C GLY A 510 4.03 20.21 14.92
N ASP A 511 4.93 19.38 14.39
CA ASP A 511 6.19 19.83 13.79
C ASP A 511 5.96 20.11 12.30
N PRO A 512 6.04 21.38 11.86
CA PRO A 512 5.80 21.75 10.47
C PRO A 512 6.76 21.05 9.50
N ARG A 513 7.92 20.56 9.96
CA ARG A 513 8.89 19.85 9.13
C ARG A 513 8.33 18.55 8.57
N TYR A 514 7.56 17.81 9.37
CA TYR A 514 6.94 16.58 8.91
C TYR A 514 5.83 16.82 7.88
N ALA A 515 5.19 17.99 7.89
CA ALA A 515 4.24 18.36 6.84
C ALA A 515 4.95 18.60 5.49
N GLU A 516 6.17 19.14 5.50
CA GLU A 516 6.99 19.29 4.30
C GLU A 516 7.47 17.93 3.77
N ILE A 517 7.88 17.03 4.67
CA ILE A 517 8.25 15.64 4.34
C ILE A 517 7.04 14.91 3.72
N ALA A 518 5.86 15.01 4.33
CA ALA A 518 4.62 14.44 3.79
C ALA A 518 4.33 14.95 2.37
N ARG A 519 4.55 16.24 2.12
CA ARG A 519 4.39 16.84 0.79
C ARG A 519 5.43 16.31 -0.19
N ALA A 520 6.70 16.19 0.21
CA ALA A 520 7.74 15.62 -0.64
C ALA A 520 7.42 14.16 -1.02
N GLU A 521 6.96 13.36 -0.06
CA GLU A 521 6.52 11.99 -0.28
C GLU A 521 5.32 11.91 -1.25
N ALA A 522 4.32 12.78 -1.06
CA ALA A 522 3.19 12.89 -1.97
C ALA A 522 3.64 13.23 -3.39
N ARG A 523 4.58 14.17 -3.58
CA ARG A 523 5.12 14.50 -4.91
C ARG A 523 5.81 13.30 -5.55
N ARG A 524 6.63 12.57 -4.79
CA ARG A 524 7.28 11.33 -5.25
C ARG A 524 6.25 10.28 -5.68
N PHE A 525 5.16 10.15 -4.93
CA PHE A 525 4.08 9.25 -5.28
C PHE A 525 3.38 9.65 -6.60
N ILE A 526 3.10 10.94 -6.78
CA ILE A 526 2.48 11.51 -7.99
C ILE A 526 3.40 11.37 -9.21
N GLU A 527 4.71 11.58 -9.05
CA GLU A 527 5.72 11.39 -10.10
C GLU A 527 5.73 9.94 -10.64
N GLY A 528 5.34 8.97 -9.82
CA GLY A 528 5.21 7.56 -10.20
C GLY A 528 3.88 7.17 -10.85
N GLN A 529 2.97 8.12 -11.10
CA GLN A 529 1.70 7.86 -11.77
C GLN A 529 1.92 7.61 -13.27
N SER A 530 1.17 6.68 -13.87
CA SER A 530 1.25 6.43 -15.31
C SER A 530 0.85 7.70 -16.08
N PRO A 531 1.48 8.00 -17.23
CA PRO A 531 1.02 9.04 -18.15
C PRO A 531 -0.44 8.87 -18.59
N ALA A 532 -0.96 7.64 -18.61
CA ALA A 532 -2.38 7.35 -18.89
C ALA A 532 -3.32 7.85 -17.77
N GLY A 533 -2.79 8.11 -16.57
CA GLY A 533 -3.49 8.69 -15.43
C GLY A 533 -3.74 7.74 -14.28
N TYR A 534 -3.55 6.42 -14.41
CA TYR A 534 -3.74 5.50 -13.29
C TYR A 534 -2.49 5.40 -12.39
N HIS A 535 -2.69 5.04 -11.12
CA HIS A 535 -1.59 4.57 -10.27
C HIS A 535 -1.42 3.06 -10.47
N MET A 536 -0.17 2.61 -10.64
CA MET A 536 0.13 1.22 -10.98
C MET A 536 -0.28 0.23 -9.87
N GLU A 537 -0.82 -0.92 -10.25
CA GLU A 537 -1.06 -2.03 -9.35
C GLU A 537 -0.34 -3.26 -9.89
N ALA A 538 0.83 -3.54 -9.30
CA ALA A 538 1.94 -4.20 -9.98
C ALA A 538 2.50 -3.30 -11.09
N THR A 539 2.25 -3.59 -12.37
CA THR A 539 2.81 -2.76 -13.46
C THR A 539 1.79 -2.01 -14.26
N GLY A 540 0.50 -2.35 -14.17
CA GLY A 540 -0.55 -1.76 -14.99
C GLY A 540 -1.73 -1.25 -14.18
N PRO A 541 -2.84 -0.90 -14.85
CA PRO A 541 -4.06 -0.50 -14.18
C PRO A 541 -4.72 -1.67 -13.44
N ASP A 542 -5.51 -1.34 -12.41
CA ASP A 542 -6.39 -2.28 -11.73
C ASP A 542 -7.65 -1.55 -11.27
N GLY A 543 -8.81 -1.96 -11.79
CA GLY A 543 -10.07 -1.28 -11.52
C GLY A 543 -10.55 -1.38 -10.07
N SER A 544 -10.13 -2.35 -9.26
CA SER A 544 -10.71 -2.54 -7.91
C SER A 544 -9.75 -2.10 -6.82
N TYR A 545 -8.50 -2.58 -6.82
CA TYR A 545 -7.51 -2.27 -5.79
C TYR A 545 -7.10 -0.80 -5.77
N ILE A 546 -7.25 -0.10 -6.90
CA ILE A 546 -7.03 1.35 -6.97
C ILE A 546 -7.88 2.12 -5.95
N GLY A 547 -9.01 1.56 -5.51
CA GLY A 547 -9.86 2.18 -4.50
C GLY A 547 -9.18 2.42 -3.16
N MET A 548 -8.30 1.52 -2.73
CA MET A 548 -7.48 1.77 -1.54
C MET A 548 -6.56 2.97 -1.77
N THR A 549 -5.93 3.04 -2.95
CA THR A 549 -5.10 4.19 -3.33
C THR A 549 -5.93 5.47 -3.29
N HIS A 550 -7.06 5.52 -3.98
CA HIS A 550 -7.91 6.71 -4.03
C HIS A 550 -8.41 7.16 -2.65
N TRP A 551 -8.75 6.22 -1.76
CA TRP A 551 -9.15 6.54 -0.39
C TRP A 551 -8.02 7.24 0.37
N HIS A 552 -6.79 6.70 0.33
CA HIS A 552 -5.65 7.32 1.02
C HIS A 552 -5.29 8.69 0.47
N LEU A 553 -5.30 8.84 -0.86
CA LEU A 553 -4.99 10.13 -1.49
C LEU A 553 -6.06 11.17 -1.18
N ALA A 554 -7.34 10.77 -1.09
CA ALA A 554 -8.43 11.65 -0.69
C ALA A 554 -8.29 12.11 0.77
N MET A 555 -7.93 11.18 1.65
CA MET A 555 -7.65 11.50 3.05
C MET A 555 -6.44 12.42 3.19
N TYR A 556 -5.35 12.15 2.46
CA TYR A 556 -4.18 13.04 2.43
C TYR A 556 -4.57 14.44 1.94
N TYR A 557 -5.35 14.55 0.87
CA TYR A 557 -5.82 15.84 0.36
C TYR A 557 -6.56 16.62 1.45
N ARG A 558 -7.51 15.98 2.15
CA ARG A 558 -8.27 16.64 3.23
C ARG A 558 -7.38 17.04 4.40
N GLN A 559 -6.49 16.16 4.84
CA GLN A 559 -5.64 16.40 6.01
C GLN A 559 -4.47 17.37 5.75
N SER A 560 -4.01 17.49 4.51
CA SER A 560 -2.97 18.45 4.11
C SER A 560 -3.50 19.87 3.91
N GLY A 561 -4.81 20.10 4.12
CA GLY A 561 -5.46 21.38 3.83
C GLY A 561 -5.72 21.62 2.35
N GLY A 562 -5.72 20.57 1.53
CA GLY A 562 -6.09 20.60 0.12
C GLY A 562 -4.93 20.71 -0.86
N ASP A 563 -3.92 19.83 -0.81
CA ASP A 563 -2.82 19.84 -1.80
C ASP A 563 -3.37 19.71 -3.25
N PRO A 564 -3.26 20.76 -4.08
CA PRO A 564 -3.85 20.77 -5.42
C PRO A 564 -3.23 19.75 -6.38
N ALA A 565 -1.97 19.35 -6.17
CA ALA A 565 -1.34 18.35 -7.01
C ALA A 565 -1.83 16.95 -6.68
N MET A 566 -2.18 16.68 -5.42
CA MET A 566 -2.83 15.42 -5.08
C MET A 566 -4.22 15.35 -5.72
N LEU A 567 -4.98 16.45 -5.66
CA LEU A 567 -6.29 16.52 -6.31
C LEU A 567 -6.20 16.29 -7.82
N GLU A 568 -5.21 16.89 -8.49
CA GLU A 568 -4.97 16.65 -9.92
C GLU A 568 -4.54 15.21 -10.20
N SER A 569 -3.71 14.60 -9.35
CA SER A 569 -3.36 13.18 -9.46
C SER A 569 -4.60 12.29 -9.41
N LEU A 570 -5.47 12.49 -8.42
CA LEU A 570 -6.76 11.80 -8.30
C LEU A 570 -7.66 12.04 -9.52
N ARG A 571 -7.73 13.28 -10.00
CA ARG A 571 -8.51 13.66 -11.18
C ARG A 571 -8.08 12.87 -12.41
N ARG A 572 -6.78 12.77 -12.68
CA ARG A 572 -6.25 11.97 -13.81
C ARG A 572 -6.63 10.50 -13.69
N SER A 573 -6.57 9.94 -12.48
CA SER A 573 -6.91 8.53 -12.24
C SER A 573 -8.40 8.26 -12.40
N TYR A 574 -9.28 9.06 -11.80
CA TYR A 574 -10.73 8.96 -12.00
C TYR A 574 -11.12 9.19 -13.47
N ARG A 575 -10.45 10.12 -14.18
CA ARG A 575 -10.66 10.29 -15.63
C ARG A 575 -10.38 9.01 -16.39
N PHE A 576 -9.24 8.36 -16.16
CA PHE A 576 -8.92 7.08 -16.81
C PHE A 576 -9.99 6.02 -16.52
N PHE A 577 -10.29 5.77 -15.23
CA PHE A 577 -11.19 4.69 -14.84
C PHE A 577 -12.69 4.95 -15.11
N ASN A 578 -13.14 6.21 -15.12
CA ASN A 578 -14.50 6.54 -15.56
C ASN A 578 -14.72 6.22 -17.05
N HIS A 579 -13.65 6.13 -17.85
CA HIS A 579 -13.76 5.66 -19.24
C HIS A 579 -13.86 4.14 -19.35
N THR A 580 -13.50 3.38 -18.31
CA THR A 580 -13.57 1.91 -18.35
C THR A 580 -14.95 1.36 -17.95
N VAL A 581 -15.90 2.24 -17.59
CA VAL A 581 -17.26 1.90 -17.16
C VAL A 581 -18.31 2.67 -17.96
N ALA A 582 -19.54 2.14 -17.99
CA ALA A 582 -20.71 2.81 -18.56
C ALA A 582 -21.98 2.38 -17.79
N PRO A 583 -23.06 3.18 -17.83
CA PRO A 583 -24.30 2.83 -17.17
C PRO A 583 -25.04 1.71 -17.92
N GLU A 584 -25.69 0.85 -17.13
CA GLU A 584 -26.75 -0.05 -17.55
C GLU A 584 -28.11 0.69 -17.56
N PRO A 585 -29.18 0.14 -18.17
CA PRO A 585 -30.46 0.83 -18.29
C PRO A 585 -31.11 1.25 -16.96
N ASP A 586 -30.82 0.54 -15.86
CA ASP A 586 -31.32 0.91 -14.52
C ASP A 586 -30.43 1.94 -13.80
N GLY A 587 -29.35 2.40 -14.42
CA GLY A 587 -28.37 3.31 -13.85
C GLY A 587 -27.31 2.67 -12.95
N THR A 588 -27.23 1.33 -12.87
CA THR A 588 -26.04 0.65 -12.35
C THR A 588 -24.86 0.80 -13.29
N MET A 589 -23.65 0.56 -12.81
CA MET A 589 -22.42 0.67 -13.62
C MET A 589 -21.81 -0.71 -13.83
N LEU A 590 -21.39 -0.99 -15.06
CA LEU A 590 -20.54 -2.12 -15.42
C LEU A 590 -19.33 -1.61 -16.22
N GLY A 591 -18.32 -2.46 -16.40
CA GLY A 591 -17.13 -2.10 -17.16
C GLY A 591 -16.18 -3.26 -17.38
N GLY A 592 -15.39 -3.18 -18.45
CA GLY A 592 -14.35 -4.17 -18.78
C GLY A 592 -13.14 -4.03 -17.86
N PHE A 593 -12.49 -5.16 -17.58
CA PHE A 593 -11.30 -5.23 -16.72
C PHE A 593 -10.31 -6.32 -17.16
N ASN A 594 -10.33 -6.70 -18.44
CA ASN A 594 -9.36 -7.62 -19.03
C ASN A 594 -7.90 -7.12 -18.95
N PHE A 595 -7.71 -5.83 -18.72
CA PHE A 595 -6.41 -5.19 -18.55
C PHE A 595 -5.89 -5.23 -17.11
N ASN A 596 -6.67 -5.68 -16.12
CA ASN A 596 -6.24 -5.63 -14.72
C ASN A 596 -5.04 -6.55 -14.46
N HIS A 597 -4.03 -6.02 -13.76
CA HIS A 597 -2.81 -6.76 -13.40
C HIS A 597 -2.88 -7.48 -12.04
N ARG A 598 -3.89 -7.25 -11.18
CA ARG A 598 -3.87 -7.76 -9.80
C ARG A 598 -5.15 -8.44 -9.32
N VAL A 599 -6.33 -7.93 -9.67
CA VAL A 599 -7.62 -8.57 -9.34
C VAL A 599 -8.56 -8.73 -10.52
N GLY A 600 -9.44 -9.72 -10.42
CA GLY A 600 -10.54 -9.93 -11.37
C GLY A 600 -11.84 -9.26 -10.94
N ASP A 601 -11.82 -7.94 -10.82
CA ASP A 601 -13.00 -7.11 -10.58
C ASP A 601 -12.84 -5.71 -11.21
N GLY A 602 -13.95 -5.06 -11.57
CA GLY A 602 -13.95 -3.79 -12.31
C GLY A 602 -14.06 -2.53 -11.43
N PHE A 603 -13.91 -1.36 -12.05
CA PHE A 603 -13.97 -0.07 -11.34
C PHE A 603 -15.34 0.31 -10.77
N PHE A 604 -16.40 -0.32 -11.26
CA PHE A 604 -17.72 -0.22 -10.63
C PHE A 604 -17.74 -0.79 -9.20
N ASN A 605 -16.76 -1.65 -8.85
CA ASN A 605 -16.57 -2.21 -7.51
C ASN A 605 -15.19 -1.88 -6.94
N GLU A 606 -14.92 -0.58 -6.87
CA GLU A 606 -13.72 -0.01 -6.28
C GLU A 606 -13.60 -0.33 -4.77
N GLN A 607 -12.50 -0.94 -4.33
CA GLN A 607 -12.30 -1.33 -2.93
C GLN A 607 -12.27 -0.11 -2.00
N TRP A 608 -12.80 -0.28 -0.79
CA TRP A 608 -12.97 0.79 0.20
C TRP A 608 -13.78 2.01 -0.29
N GLY A 609 -14.44 1.90 -1.45
CA GLY A 609 -15.22 2.98 -2.07
C GLY A 609 -14.40 4.15 -2.62
N GLY A 610 -13.07 4.08 -2.64
CA GLY A 610 -12.22 5.14 -3.16
C GLY A 610 -12.45 6.50 -2.51
N ALA A 611 -12.36 7.56 -3.31
CA ALA A 611 -12.62 8.95 -2.91
C ALA A 611 -14.12 9.30 -2.84
N ARG A 612 -15.02 8.38 -3.21
CA ARG A 612 -16.49 8.61 -3.27
C ARG A 612 -17.02 8.89 -1.86
N GLY A 613 -17.78 9.97 -1.71
CA GLY A 613 -18.26 10.47 -0.42
C GLY A 613 -17.23 11.26 0.39
N ILE A 614 -15.98 11.34 -0.07
CA ILE A 614 -14.90 12.08 0.63
C ILE A 614 -14.54 13.37 -0.12
N LEU A 615 -14.56 13.35 -1.46
CA LEU A 615 -14.20 14.50 -2.30
C LEU A 615 -15.34 14.96 -3.21
N ASP A 616 -16.58 14.57 -2.92
CA ASP A 616 -17.69 14.80 -3.84
C ASP A 616 -18.02 16.29 -4.00
N ASP A 617 -17.56 17.17 -3.12
CA ASP A 617 -17.66 18.64 -3.20
C ASP A 617 -16.58 19.31 -4.06
N VAL A 618 -15.45 18.65 -4.34
CA VAL A 618 -14.27 19.25 -4.99
C VAL A 618 -13.72 18.45 -6.17
N LEU A 619 -14.14 17.21 -6.35
CA LEU A 619 -13.71 16.32 -7.43
C LEU A 619 -14.91 15.79 -8.20
N PRO A 620 -15.35 16.47 -9.26
CA PRO A 620 -16.56 16.10 -9.98
C PRO A 620 -16.45 14.70 -10.62
N GLU A 621 -15.25 14.28 -11.02
CA GLU A 621 -15.01 12.93 -11.55
C GLU A 621 -15.24 11.80 -10.52
N SER A 622 -15.19 12.10 -9.21
CA SER A 622 -15.63 11.19 -8.14
C SER A 622 -17.11 11.40 -7.82
N ALA A 623 -17.54 12.66 -7.73
CA ALA A 623 -18.89 13.03 -7.31
C ALA A 623 -20.00 12.44 -8.19
N ILE A 624 -19.76 12.28 -9.50
CA ILE A 624 -20.74 11.68 -10.42
C ILE A 624 -21.18 10.27 -10.01
N TRP A 625 -20.38 9.53 -9.22
CA TRP A 625 -20.74 8.21 -8.71
C TRP A 625 -21.96 8.24 -7.77
N THR A 626 -22.24 9.37 -7.12
CA THR A 626 -23.44 9.58 -6.29
C THR A 626 -24.74 9.52 -7.10
N THR A 627 -24.66 9.74 -8.42
CA THR A 627 -25.83 9.73 -9.31
C THR A 627 -26.31 8.32 -9.66
N THR A 628 -25.45 7.31 -9.47
CA THR A 628 -25.69 5.92 -9.87
C THR A 628 -26.79 5.26 -9.05
N ALA A 629 -27.53 4.33 -9.66
CA ALA A 629 -28.60 3.62 -8.97
C ALA A 629 -28.09 2.71 -7.84
N ALA A 630 -26.90 2.12 -8.02
CA ALA A 630 -26.25 1.32 -6.99
C ALA A 630 -25.96 2.15 -5.72
N TRP A 631 -25.46 3.37 -5.88
CA TRP A 631 -25.22 4.29 -4.77
C TRP A 631 -26.52 4.62 -4.03
N LYS A 632 -27.55 5.07 -4.77
CA LYS A 632 -28.85 5.45 -4.21
C LYS A 632 -29.52 4.29 -3.47
N ARG A 633 -29.52 3.08 -4.05
CA ARG A 633 -30.09 1.89 -3.38
C ARG A 633 -29.32 1.53 -2.11
N ARG A 634 -27.98 1.60 -2.14
CA ARG A 634 -27.15 1.35 -0.95
C ARG A 634 -27.45 2.37 0.15
N ALA A 635 -27.50 3.66 -0.19
CA ALA A 635 -27.84 4.73 0.75
C ALA A 635 -29.23 4.50 1.38
N ALA A 636 -30.26 4.26 0.56
CA ALA A 636 -31.62 4.01 1.04
C ALA A 636 -31.70 2.79 1.97
N SER A 637 -31.08 1.65 1.58
CA SER A 637 -31.08 0.43 2.41
C SER A 637 -30.41 0.63 3.78
N ARG A 638 -29.35 1.45 3.83
CA ARG A 638 -28.65 1.79 5.07
C ARG A 638 -29.50 2.68 5.97
N VAL A 639 -30.16 3.69 5.39
CA VAL A 639 -31.10 4.57 6.09
C VAL A 639 -32.25 3.76 6.69
N GLU A 640 -32.83 2.83 5.92
CA GLU A 640 -33.91 1.96 6.41
C GLU A 640 -33.46 1.05 7.57
N ALA A 641 -32.21 0.59 7.56
CA ALA A 641 -31.64 -0.23 8.61
C ALA A 641 -31.21 0.56 9.86
N LEU A 642 -31.17 1.90 9.81
CA LEU A 642 -30.60 2.74 10.86
C LEU A 642 -31.27 2.56 12.23
N PRO A 643 -32.61 2.62 12.40
CA PRO A 643 -33.25 2.45 13.71
C PRO A 643 -32.92 1.10 14.36
N ARG A 644 -32.93 0.03 13.57
CA ARG A 644 -32.55 -1.31 14.04
C ARG A 644 -31.09 -1.37 14.45
N THR A 645 -30.20 -0.64 13.77
CA THR A 645 -28.76 -0.62 14.08
C THR A 645 -28.49 0.10 15.39
N LEU A 646 -29.20 1.21 15.67
CA LEU A 646 -29.05 1.99 16.92
C LEU A 646 -29.45 1.20 18.17
N GLN A 647 -30.37 0.25 18.04
CA GLN A 647 -30.85 -0.59 19.14
C GLN A 647 -29.95 -1.78 19.44
N ARG A 648 -28.99 -2.09 18.56
CA ARG A 648 -28.06 -3.21 18.77
C ARG A 648 -26.91 -2.74 19.65
N ASP A 649 -26.53 -3.58 20.61
CA ASP A 649 -25.16 -3.57 21.09
C ASP A 649 -24.26 -3.90 19.89
N LEU A 650 -23.55 -2.89 19.40
CA LEU A 650 -22.61 -3.04 18.31
C LEU A 650 -21.40 -3.80 18.86
N GLU A 651 -21.48 -5.12 18.79
CA GLU A 651 -20.33 -5.99 18.93
C GLU A 651 -19.58 -5.99 17.59
N PRO A 652 -18.26 -5.74 17.58
CA PRO A 652 -17.51 -5.76 16.33
C PRO A 652 -17.62 -7.15 15.69
N ASN A 653 -18.32 -7.23 14.56
CA ASN A 653 -18.27 -8.40 13.68
C ASN A 653 -16.83 -8.54 13.20
N TYR A 654 -16.05 -9.45 13.81
CA TYR A 654 -14.68 -9.83 13.47
C TYR A 654 -13.85 -8.76 12.69
N LEU A 655 -12.87 -8.17 13.38
CA LEU A 655 -11.65 -7.63 12.75
C LEU A 655 -11.91 -6.50 11.72
N ALA A 656 -12.62 -5.44 12.11
CA ALA A 656 -12.72 -4.22 11.29
C ALA A 656 -11.31 -3.63 11.05
N LEU A 657 -10.77 -3.87 9.85
CA LEU A 657 -9.50 -3.33 9.38
C LEU A 657 -9.68 -1.85 9.03
N GLY A 658 -9.57 -0.97 10.03
CA GLY A 658 -9.51 0.48 9.85
C GLY A 658 -10.86 1.20 9.83
N ASN A 659 -10.80 2.51 10.04
CA ASN A 659 -11.93 3.42 10.06
C ASN A 659 -12.19 4.01 8.66
N LEU A 660 -12.83 3.23 7.80
CA LEU A 660 -12.95 3.55 6.38
C LEU A 660 -14.14 4.47 6.06
N GLU A 661 -15.18 4.48 6.89
CA GLU A 661 -16.45 5.16 6.60
C GLU A 661 -16.59 6.51 7.31
N THR A 662 -15.94 6.73 8.45
CA THR A 662 -16.03 8.02 9.16
C THR A 662 -15.64 9.23 8.30
N PRO A 663 -14.60 9.15 7.43
CA PRO A 663 -14.33 10.26 6.51
C PRO A 663 -15.53 10.66 5.62
N ARG A 664 -16.39 9.73 5.22
CA ARG A 664 -17.59 10.01 4.43
C ARG A 664 -18.64 10.78 5.23
N TYR A 665 -18.65 10.61 6.55
CA TYR A 665 -19.45 11.45 7.44
C TYR A 665 -18.84 12.85 7.61
N LEU A 666 -17.52 12.92 7.82
CA LEU A 666 -16.80 14.17 8.12
C LEU A 666 -16.83 15.12 6.93
N TYR A 667 -16.69 14.58 5.71
CA TYR A 667 -16.64 15.33 4.46
C TYR A 667 -17.90 15.20 3.62
N TRP A 668 -19.02 14.79 4.26
CA TRP A 668 -20.31 14.70 3.62
C TRP A 668 -20.74 16.04 3.00
N THR A 669 -21.34 15.99 1.82
CA THR A 669 -21.97 17.14 1.18
C THR A 669 -23.32 16.75 0.60
N ASP A 670 -24.34 17.59 0.84
CA ASP A 670 -25.64 17.47 0.15
C ASP A 670 -25.61 18.11 -1.25
N LYS A 671 -24.48 18.72 -1.62
CA LYS A 671 -24.25 19.42 -2.87
C LYS A 671 -22.99 18.88 -3.54
N PRO A 672 -23.00 17.63 -4.02
CA PRO A 672 -21.88 17.11 -4.79
C PRO A 672 -21.65 17.96 -6.05
N ASP A 673 -20.40 18.17 -6.43
CA ASP A 673 -19.99 18.82 -7.66
C ASP A 673 -20.27 17.90 -8.85
N LEU A 674 -21.45 18.06 -9.44
CA LEU A 674 -21.86 17.30 -10.64
C LEU A 674 -21.47 18.02 -11.94
N GLY A 675 -20.37 18.78 -11.93
CA GLY A 675 -19.89 19.55 -13.08
C GLY A 675 -19.39 18.73 -14.27
N VAL A 676 -19.40 17.40 -14.19
CA VAL A 676 -19.05 16.48 -15.28
C VAL A 676 -20.16 15.45 -15.50
N THR A 677 -20.11 14.76 -16.64
CA THR A 677 -21.00 13.64 -16.95
C THR A 677 -20.19 12.37 -17.20
N TRP A 678 -20.85 11.21 -17.18
CA TRP A 678 -20.21 9.95 -17.57
C TRP A 678 -19.70 10.04 -19.00
N PRO A 679 -18.47 9.59 -19.31
CA PRO A 679 -17.94 9.62 -20.68
C PRO A 679 -18.87 8.94 -21.71
N ALA A 680 -19.50 7.84 -21.32
CA ALA A 680 -20.48 7.13 -22.14
C ALA A 680 -21.78 7.91 -22.40
N CYS A 681 -22.07 8.94 -21.60
CA CYS A 681 -23.26 9.79 -21.70
C CYS A 681 -22.98 11.16 -22.31
N GLU A 682 -21.73 11.45 -22.70
CA GLU A 682 -21.42 12.71 -23.39
C GLU A 682 -22.20 12.81 -24.71
N SER A 683 -22.78 13.98 -24.94
CA SER A 683 -23.57 14.26 -26.15
C SER A 683 -22.71 14.38 -27.41
N ARG A 684 -21.45 14.79 -27.25
CA ARG A 684 -20.49 14.91 -28.34
C ARG A 684 -19.78 13.58 -28.57
N SER A 685 -19.56 13.26 -29.84
CA SER A 685 -18.72 12.12 -30.22
C SER A 685 -17.25 12.44 -29.99
N PHE A 686 -16.47 11.43 -29.61
CA PHE A 686 -15.02 11.56 -29.44
C PHE A 686 -14.30 10.24 -29.69
N ILE A 687 -13.00 10.36 -29.97
CA ILE A 687 -12.00 9.30 -29.77
C ILE A 687 -10.96 9.90 -28.82
N ARG A 688 -10.69 9.24 -27.70
CA ARG A 688 -9.71 9.66 -26.70
C ARG A 688 -8.64 8.58 -26.57
N ASN A 689 -7.38 8.99 -26.62
CA ASN A 689 -6.23 8.14 -26.41
C ASN A 689 -5.56 8.50 -25.07
N PHE A 690 -5.53 7.54 -24.15
CA PHE A 690 -4.88 7.68 -22.85
C PHE A 690 -3.48 7.07 -22.91
N ALA A 691 -2.51 7.91 -23.34
CA ALA A 691 -1.09 7.58 -23.41
C ALA A 691 -0.79 6.23 -24.08
N ASP A 692 -1.47 5.95 -25.19
CA ASP A 692 -1.30 4.72 -25.98
C ASP A 692 -1.66 3.44 -25.23
N GLU A 693 -2.49 3.53 -24.19
CA GLU A 693 -2.94 2.37 -23.41
C GLU A 693 -4.43 2.09 -23.57
N LEU A 694 -5.29 3.10 -23.39
CA LEU A 694 -6.75 2.97 -23.50
C LEU A 694 -7.26 3.88 -24.61
N ILE A 695 -7.95 3.28 -25.58
CA ILE A 695 -8.68 4.00 -26.62
C ILE A 695 -10.16 3.97 -26.27
N ALA A 696 -10.74 5.13 -25.98
CA ALA A 696 -12.16 5.28 -25.66
C ALA A 696 -12.88 6.01 -26.79
N VAL A 697 -14.03 5.48 -27.21
CA VAL A 697 -14.78 5.96 -28.36
C VAL A 697 -16.23 6.21 -27.96
N LYS A 698 -16.69 7.44 -28.14
CA LYS A 698 -18.11 7.80 -28.05
C LYS A 698 -18.64 8.15 -29.43
N ARG A 699 -19.73 7.50 -29.83
CA ARG A 699 -20.52 7.78 -31.03
C ARG A 699 -21.98 8.01 -30.66
N PRO A 700 -22.84 8.53 -31.55
CA PRO A 700 -24.24 8.74 -31.23
C PRO A 700 -24.94 7.47 -30.73
N GLY A 701 -24.68 6.32 -31.36
CA GLY A 701 -25.35 5.05 -31.03
C GLY A 701 -24.69 4.20 -29.95
N TYR A 702 -23.42 4.45 -29.58
CA TYR A 702 -22.71 3.58 -28.64
C TYR A 702 -21.50 4.24 -27.97
N TYR A 703 -21.00 3.59 -26.93
CA TYR A 703 -19.71 3.84 -26.30
C TYR A 703 -18.88 2.54 -26.32
N ALA A 704 -17.57 2.66 -26.60
CA ALA A 704 -16.68 1.51 -26.69
C ALA A 704 -15.29 1.82 -26.14
N THR A 705 -14.61 0.79 -25.66
CA THR A 705 -13.20 0.88 -25.27
C THR A 705 -12.38 -0.27 -25.82
N VAL A 706 -11.12 0.02 -26.15
CA VAL A 706 -10.10 -0.95 -26.54
C VAL A 706 -8.85 -0.65 -25.71
N TYR A 707 -8.41 -1.61 -24.89
CA TYR A 707 -7.14 -1.50 -24.19
C TYR A 707 -6.04 -2.15 -25.04
N VAL A 708 -5.05 -1.34 -25.42
CA VAL A 708 -3.88 -1.72 -26.24
C VAL A 708 -2.56 -1.59 -25.48
N GLY A 709 -2.62 -1.12 -24.22
CA GLY A 709 -1.44 -0.91 -23.37
C GLY A 709 -0.72 -2.19 -23.01
N ARG A 710 0.59 -2.09 -22.78
CA ARG A 710 1.43 -3.21 -22.30
C ARG A 710 2.43 -2.73 -21.25
N PRO A 711 1.95 -2.21 -20.11
CA PRO A 711 2.82 -1.55 -19.14
C PRO A 711 3.75 -2.51 -18.37
N ALA A 712 3.52 -3.83 -18.41
CA ALA A 712 4.51 -4.79 -17.94
C ALA A 712 5.71 -4.83 -18.90
N THR A 713 6.90 -4.51 -18.38
CA THR A 713 8.16 -4.60 -19.12
C THR A 713 8.79 -6.00 -19.10
N ASP A 714 8.34 -6.87 -18.19
CA ASP A 714 8.89 -8.22 -17.99
C ASP A 714 7.79 -9.27 -17.75
N LYS A 715 8.08 -10.52 -18.14
CA LYS A 715 7.17 -11.67 -18.00
C LYS A 715 6.77 -11.95 -16.56
N HIS A 716 7.59 -11.59 -15.57
CA HIS A 716 7.30 -11.79 -14.16
C HIS A 716 5.90 -11.31 -13.79
N TYR A 717 5.50 -10.10 -14.20
CA TYR A 717 4.23 -9.49 -13.79
C TYR A 717 2.99 -10.13 -14.43
N ILE A 718 3.16 -10.95 -15.47
CA ILE A 718 2.06 -11.63 -16.17
C ILE A 718 2.28 -13.15 -16.27
N ARG A 719 3.23 -13.69 -15.49
CA ARG A 719 3.64 -15.10 -15.50
C ARG A 719 2.50 -16.07 -15.19
N ASN A 720 1.49 -15.61 -14.45
CA ASN A 720 0.34 -16.44 -14.10
C ASN A 720 -0.51 -16.81 -15.32
N ARG A 721 -0.39 -16.10 -16.45
CA ARG A 721 -1.11 -16.41 -17.69
C ARG A 721 -0.92 -17.86 -18.15
N GLU A 722 0.27 -18.42 -17.95
CA GLU A 722 0.59 -19.79 -18.35
C GLU A 722 -0.27 -20.85 -17.62
N ARG A 723 -0.83 -20.51 -16.45
CA ARG A 723 -1.73 -21.42 -15.72
C ARG A 723 -3.06 -21.63 -16.44
N PHE A 724 -3.44 -20.70 -17.32
CA PHE A 724 -4.67 -20.79 -18.12
C PHE A 724 -4.48 -21.49 -19.47
N ARG A 725 -3.31 -22.08 -19.73
CA ARG A 725 -3.12 -22.98 -20.88
C ARG A 725 -4.13 -24.11 -20.86
N ARG A 726 -4.43 -24.66 -19.68
CA ARG A 726 -5.47 -25.68 -19.54
C ARG A 726 -6.80 -25.03 -19.13
N PRO A 727 -7.95 -25.62 -19.51
CA PRO A 727 -9.25 -25.24 -18.98
C PRO A 727 -9.30 -25.29 -17.45
N LEU A 728 -10.17 -24.49 -16.85
CA LEU A 728 -10.44 -24.59 -15.42
C LEU A 728 -11.05 -25.97 -15.07
N PRO A 729 -10.86 -26.46 -13.82
CA PRO A 729 -11.47 -27.71 -13.36
C PRO A 729 -12.98 -27.78 -13.61
N ASP A 730 -13.49 -28.99 -13.78
CA ASP A 730 -14.92 -29.30 -13.98
C ASP A 730 -15.57 -28.58 -15.16
N ASP A 731 -14.76 -28.10 -16.12
CA ASP A 731 -15.22 -27.34 -17.27
C ASP A 731 -15.99 -26.07 -16.85
N ALA A 732 -15.56 -25.45 -15.74
CA ALA A 732 -16.19 -24.29 -15.11
C ALA A 732 -16.47 -23.13 -16.09
N GLU A 733 -15.60 -22.93 -17.09
CA GLU A 733 -15.73 -21.87 -18.09
C GLU A 733 -16.91 -22.09 -19.04
N ASN A 734 -17.36 -23.34 -19.21
CA ASN A 734 -18.49 -23.71 -20.06
C ASN A 734 -19.77 -23.97 -19.27
N ARG A 735 -19.66 -24.47 -18.03
CA ARG A 735 -20.78 -25.00 -17.25
C ARG A 735 -21.30 -24.10 -16.13
N GLY A 736 -20.76 -22.89 -15.97
CA GLY A 736 -21.18 -22.00 -14.88
C GLY A 736 -20.35 -22.21 -13.61
N GLY A 737 -19.12 -21.72 -13.56
CA GLY A 737 -18.26 -21.80 -12.38
C GLY A 737 -17.69 -20.45 -11.93
N GLU A 738 -16.98 -20.46 -10.80
CA GLU A 738 -16.31 -19.28 -10.26
C GLU A 738 -14.92 -19.09 -10.90
N PRO A 739 -14.49 -17.84 -11.18
CA PRO A 739 -13.12 -17.58 -11.63
C PRO A 739 -12.11 -17.87 -10.52
N GLN A 740 -10.81 -17.92 -10.85
CA GLN A 740 -9.73 -18.07 -9.88
C GLN A 740 -9.06 -16.71 -9.58
N PRO A 741 -9.60 -15.88 -8.67
CA PRO A 741 -9.18 -14.48 -8.50
C PRO A 741 -7.72 -14.30 -8.06
N ARG A 742 -7.09 -15.34 -7.49
CA ARG A 742 -5.67 -15.33 -7.08
C ARG A 742 -4.70 -15.61 -8.23
N GLN A 743 -5.20 -16.05 -9.38
CA GLN A 743 -4.38 -16.44 -10.52
C GLN A 743 -4.49 -15.47 -11.70
N ILE A 744 -5.27 -14.39 -11.58
CA ILE A 744 -5.59 -13.47 -12.68
C ILE A 744 -4.34 -12.81 -13.27
N THR A 745 -4.47 -12.38 -14.52
CA THR A 745 -3.44 -11.73 -15.35
C THR A 745 -4.13 -11.01 -16.50
N PRO A 746 -3.56 -9.93 -17.08
CA PRO A 746 -4.17 -9.28 -18.23
C PRO A 746 -4.23 -10.23 -19.44
N PHE A 747 -5.35 -10.17 -20.18
CA PHE A 747 -5.51 -10.80 -21.50
C PHE A 747 -5.79 -9.68 -22.51
N LEU A 748 -4.83 -9.46 -23.41
CA LEU A 748 -4.81 -8.33 -24.34
C LEU A 748 -4.40 -8.81 -25.74
N GLY A 749 -5.07 -8.27 -26.75
CA GLY A 749 -4.74 -8.47 -28.16
C GLY A 749 -5.41 -7.44 -29.09
N GLY A 750 -5.81 -6.30 -28.53
CA GLY A 750 -6.57 -5.28 -29.25
C GLY A 750 -8.06 -5.55 -29.41
N GLY A 751 -8.61 -6.57 -28.77
CA GLY A 751 -10.06 -6.76 -28.68
C GLY A 751 -10.76 -5.65 -27.90
N LEU A 752 -12.08 -5.51 -28.11
CA LEU A 752 -12.90 -4.57 -27.32
C LEU A 752 -12.87 -4.98 -25.84
N SER A 753 -12.47 -4.05 -24.98
CA SER A 753 -12.63 -4.17 -23.53
C SER A 753 -14.09 -3.98 -23.12
N SER A 754 -14.79 -3.05 -23.78
CA SER A 754 -16.22 -2.84 -23.60
C SER A 754 -16.91 -2.32 -24.86
N PHE A 755 -18.20 -2.64 -25.00
CA PHE A 755 -19.12 -2.00 -25.96
C PHE A 755 -20.50 -1.89 -25.29
N SER A 756 -21.03 -0.67 -25.20
CA SER A 756 -22.33 -0.38 -24.60
C SER A 756 -23.19 0.53 -25.48
N THR A 757 -24.51 0.34 -25.39
CA THR A 757 -25.50 1.23 -26.03
C THR A 757 -26.42 1.82 -24.97
N PRO A 758 -27.02 3.00 -25.20
CA PRO A 758 -27.93 3.61 -24.22
C PRO A 758 -29.13 2.71 -23.85
N ALA A 759 -29.68 1.98 -24.82
CA ALA A 759 -30.88 1.16 -24.62
C ALA A 759 -30.59 -0.18 -23.91
N TYR A 760 -29.40 -0.75 -24.08
CA TYR A 760 -29.09 -2.11 -23.60
C TYR A 760 -28.03 -2.14 -22.48
N GLY A 761 -27.22 -1.09 -22.32
CA GLY A 761 -26.00 -1.15 -21.52
C GLY A 761 -24.92 -1.96 -22.23
N HIS A 762 -24.05 -2.64 -21.48
CA HIS A 762 -22.95 -3.42 -22.05
C HIS A 762 -23.43 -4.68 -22.80
N ALA A 763 -22.99 -4.84 -24.04
CA ALA A 763 -23.12 -6.05 -24.85
C ALA A 763 -21.81 -6.80 -25.03
N VAL A 764 -20.67 -6.10 -24.93
CA VAL A 764 -19.34 -6.71 -24.79
C VAL A 764 -18.72 -6.23 -23.49
N LEU A 765 -18.22 -7.16 -22.68
CA LEU A 765 -17.49 -6.86 -21.45
C LEU A 765 -16.39 -7.91 -21.27
N ALA A 766 -15.15 -7.51 -21.54
CA ALA A 766 -14.00 -8.39 -21.40
C ALA A 766 -13.46 -8.38 -19.97
N THR A 767 -13.11 -9.55 -19.45
CA THR A 767 -12.53 -9.73 -18.11
C THR A 767 -11.16 -10.40 -18.17
N ASN A 768 -10.42 -10.33 -17.06
CA ASN A 768 -9.12 -10.97 -16.90
C ASN A 768 -9.23 -12.34 -16.19
N TRP A 769 -10.42 -12.95 -16.21
CA TRP A 769 -10.68 -14.20 -15.49
C TRP A 769 -10.02 -15.39 -16.17
N THR A 770 -10.17 -15.50 -17.49
CA THR A 770 -9.56 -16.52 -18.35
C THR A 770 -9.45 -15.97 -19.79
N PRO A 771 -8.66 -16.57 -20.70
CA PRO A 771 -8.63 -16.13 -22.09
C PRO A 771 -10.00 -16.25 -22.80
N LEU A 772 -10.90 -17.13 -22.33
CA LEU A 772 -12.26 -17.28 -22.88
C LEU A 772 -13.25 -16.21 -22.35
N ALA A 773 -12.83 -15.38 -21.40
CA ALA A 773 -13.61 -14.23 -20.93
C ALA A 773 -13.09 -12.89 -21.50
N HIS A 774 -12.12 -12.94 -22.43
CA HIS A 774 -11.61 -11.79 -23.18
C HIS A 774 -12.14 -11.77 -24.62
N HIS A 775 -12.29 -10.59 -25.22
CA HIS A 775 -12.56 -10.49 -26.65
C HIS A 775 -11.26 -10.68 -27.42
N GLY A 776 -11.08 -11.81 -28.10
CA GLY A 776 -9.85 -12.06 -28.83
C GLY A 776 -9.70 -13.49 -29.32
N LEU A 777 -8.52 -13.79 -29.85
CA LEU A 777 -8.20 -15.09 -30.43
C LEU A 777 -7.84 -16.12 -29.36
N VAL A 778 -8.47 -17.29 -29.45
CA VAL A 778 -8.08 -18.47 -28.67
C VAL A 778 -7.94 -19.68 -29.59
N ALA A 779 -6.73 -20.23 -29.62
CA ALA A 779 -6.36 -21.44 -30.34
C ALA A 779 -6.20 -22.60 -29.35
N THR A 780 -6.79 -23.75 -29.63
CA THR A 780 -6.58 -24.98 -28.84
C THR A 780 -5.81 -25.98 -29.68
N LYS A 781 -4.74 -26.55 -29.12
CA LYS A 781 -4.00 -27.66 -29.71
C LYS A 781 -4.63 -29.00 -29.31
N ALA A 782 -4.31 -30.06 -30.04
CA ALA A 782 -4.82 -31.41 -29.79
C ALA A 782 -4.49 -31.98 -28.41
N ASP A 783 -3.54 -31.39 -27.67
CA ASP A 783 -3.23 -31.75 -26.28
C ASP A 783 -4.13 -31.02 -25.25
N GLY A 784 -5.12 -30.27 -25.73
CA GLY A 784 -6.04 -29.46 -24.93
C GLY A 784 -5.44 -28.14 -24.43
N THR A 785 -4.23 -27.77 -24.84
CA THR A 785 -3.62 -26.49 -24.43
C THR A 785 -4.11 -25.33 -25.29
N ARG A 786 -4.41 -24.21 -24.62
CA ARG A 786 -4.93 -22.97 -25.19
C ARG A 786 -3.82 -21.95 -25.39
N TRP A 787 -3.86 -21.27 -26.52
CA TRP A 787 -2.94 -20.22 -26.94
C TRP A 787 -3.72 -19.01 -27.41
N TRP A 788 -3.28 -17.82 -27.04
CA TRP A 788 -4.00 -16.57 -27.29
C TRP A 788 -3.00 -15.49 -27.71
N GLU A 789 -3.50 -14.28 -27.93
CA GLU A 789 -2.70 -13.15 -28.40
C GLU A 789 -1.52 -12.86 -27.46
N ASP A 790 -0.35 -12.66 -28.05
CA ASP A 790 0.87 -12.36 -27.31
C ASP A 790 0.85 -10.91 -26.81
N TYR A 791 0.75 -10.78 -25.50
CA TYR A 791 0.84 -9.51 -24.78
C TYR A 791 2.02 -8.63 -25.26
N PHE A 792 3.21 -9.21 -25.43
CA PHE A 792 4.39 -8.44 -25.84
C PHE A 792 4.48 -8.22 -27.35
N GLY A 793 3.77 -9.03 -28.13
CA GLY A 793 3.76 -8.98 -29.59
C GLY A 793 2.75 -7.99 -30.18
N THR A 794 1.94 -7.33 -29.34
CA THR A 794 0.86 -6.44 -29.80
C THR A 794 1.39 -5.03 -30.07
N ALA A 795 0.95 -4.44 -31.19
CA ALA A 795 1.20 -3.07 -31.61
C ALA A 795 -0.07 -2.48 -32.24
N PHE A 796 -0.21 -1.15 -32.29
CA PHE A 796 -1.40 -0.53 -32.86
C PHE A 796 -1.10 0.76 -33.61
N THR A 797 -2.09 1.23 -34.39
CA THR A 797 -2.11 2.53 -35.05
C THR A 797 -3.52 3.09 -34.96
N LEU A 798 -3.64 4.31 -34.43
CA LEU A 798 -4.89 5.05 -34.33
C LEU A 798 -4.92 6.17 -35.38
N ASP A 799 -5.98 6.21 -36.18
CA ASP A 799 -6.31 7.35 -37.04
C ASP A 799 -7.64 7.96 -36.59
N GLU A 800 -7.55 9.03 -35.81
CA GLU A 800 -8.71 9.74 -35.27
C GLU A 800 -9.57 10.37 -36.38
N ARG A 801 -8.96 10.82 -37.48
CA ARG A 801 -9.67 11.46 -38.60
C ARG A 801 -10.46 10.43 -39.38
N ALA A 802 -9.84 9.30 -39.70
CA ALA A 802 -10.53 8.18 -40.34
C ALA A 802 -11.43 7.41 -39.35
N SER A 803 -11.40 7.76 -38.06
CA SER A 803 -12.15 7.09 -37.00
C SER A 803 -11.88 5.58 -36.97
N SER A 804 -10.60 5.21 -37.07
CA SER A 804 -10.18 3.81 -37.19
C SER A 804 -9.00 3.48 -36.28
N LEU A 805 -8.98 2.24 -35.80
CA LEU A 805 -7.89 1.66 -35.01
C LEU A 805 -7.46 0.35 -35.66
N SER A 806 -6.19 0.18 -35.98
CA SER A 806 -5.62 -1.12 -36.37
C SER A 806 -4.72 -1.63 -35.26
N VAL A 807 -4.89 -2.90 -34.87
CA VAL A 807 -4.05 -3.59 -33.89
C VAL A 807 -3.48 -4.83 -34.54
N THR A 808 -2.16 -4.98 -34.51
CA THR A 808 -1.43 -6.11 -35.07
C THR A 808 -0.72 -6.89 -34.00
N GLY A 809 -0.60 -8.20 -34.16
CA GLY A 809 0.17 -9.03 -33.25
C GLY A 809 0.34 -10.46 -33.71
N LYS A 810 0.63 -11.35 -32.76
CA LYS A 810 0.77 -12.79 -32.98
C LYS A 810 0.04 -13.58 -31.91
N VAL A 811 -0.33 -14.81 -32.21
CA VAL A 811 -0.75 -15.78 -31.19
C VAL A 811 0.50 -16.40 -30.58
N GLU A 812 0.61 -16.38 -29.26
CA GLU A 812 1.80 -16.81 -28.54
C GLU A 812 2.17 -18.26 -28.94
N GLY A 813 3.46 -18.52 -29.17
CA GLY A 813 3.96 -19.87 -29.47
C GLY A 813 3.43 -20.50 -30.77
N LEU A 814 2.71 -19.77 -31.61
CA LEU A 814 2.16 -20.25 -32.87
C LEU A 814 2.67 -19.40 -34.05
N PRO A 815 2.84 -19.98 -35.25
CA PRO A 815 3.22 -19.24 -36.46
C PRO A 815 2.01 -18.50 -37.06
N LEU A 816 1.24 -17.79 -36.25
CA LEU A 816 0.01 -17.11 -36.64
C LEU A 816 0.08 -15.64 -36.20
N SER A 817 0.08 -14.73 -37.18
CA SER A 817 -0.06 -13.29 -36.95
C SER A 817 -1.48 -12.81 -37.23
N TYR A 818 -1.90 -11.73 -36.58
CA TYR A 818 -3.20 -11.12 -36.79
C TYR A 818 -3.09 -9.61 -37.03
N GLU A 819 -4.07 -9.07 -37.75
CA GLU A 819 -4.42 -7.65 -37.79
C GLU A 819 -5.93 -7.53 -37.49
N ARG A 820 -6.29 -6.76 -36.48
CA ARG A 820 -7.67 -6.42 -36.13
C ARG A 820 -7.88 -4.94 -36.38
N ARG A 821 -8.75 -4.61 -37.34
CA ARG A 821 -9.10 -3.25 -37.71
C ARG A 821 -10.52 -2.92 -37.25
N TYR A 822 -10.65 -1.79 -36.56
CA TYR A 822 -11.90 -1.18 -36.16
C TYR A 822 -12.18 0.05 -37.01
N LEU A 823 -13.43 0.20 -37.42
CA LEU A 823 -13.94 1.42 -38.01
C LEU A 823 -15.18 1.87 -37.25
N PHE A 824 -15.04 3.00 -36.56
CA PHE A 824 -16.02 3.51 -35.61
C PHE A 824 -17.02 4.44 -36.34
N ARG A 825 -18.17 3.89 -36.73
CA ARG A 825 -19.27 4.64 -37.37
C ARG A 825 -20.22 5.19 -36.32
N ASP A 826 -21.20 6.00 -36.72
CA ASP A 826 -22.08 6.63 -35.74
C ASP A 826 -22.98 5.65 -34.98
N ASN A 827 -23.41 4.57 -35.64
CA ASN A 827 -24.37 3.60 -35.08
C ASN A 827 -23.86 2.16 -35.07
N GLN A 828 -22.62 1.93 -35.50
CA GLN A 828 -22.03 0.61 -35.60
C GLN A 828 -20.50 0.63 -35.50
N VAL A 829 -19.93 -0.50 -35.11
CA VAL A 829 -18.50 -0.77 -35.21
C VAL A 829 -18.30 -1.86 -36.25
N GLU A 830 -17.53 -1.56 -37.29
CA GLU A 830 -17.07 -2.57 -38.23
C GLU A 830 -15.72 -3.11 -37.73
N ILE A 831 -15.62 -4.43 -37.61
CA ILE A 831 -14.44 -5.16 -37.15
C ILE A 831 -13.99 -6.08 -38.28
N MET A 832 -12.73 -5.95 -38.68
CA MET A 832 -12.10 -6.84 -39.64
C MET A 832 -10.88 -7.48 -38.98
N LEU A 833 -10.90 -8.80 -38.83
CA LEU A 833 -9.81 -9.60 -38.30
C LEU A 833 -9.18 -10.40 -39.44
N THR A 834 -7.91 -10.12 -39.75
CA THR A 834 -7.13 -10.86 -40.73
C THR A 834 -6.06 -11.68 -40.03
N LEU A 835 -6.06 -12.99 -40.26
CA LEU A 835 -5.04 -13.91 -39.82
C LEU A 835 -4.09 -14.24 -40.96
N LYS A 836 -2.81 -14.43 -40.65
CA LYS A 836 -1.80 -14.87 -41.62
C LYS A 836 -0.87 -15.89 -41.00
N ALA A 837 -0.72 -17.03 -41.67
CA ALA A 837 0.15 -18.11 -41.22
C ALA A 837 1.59 -17.91 -41.74
N GLY A 838 2.56 -17.93 -40.83
CA GLY A 838 4.00 -17.89 -41.14
C GLY A 838 4.60 -19.26 -41.50
N ALA A 839 3.90 -20.34 -41.16
CA ALA A 839 4.25 -21.73 -41.45
C ALA A 839 2.96 -22.57 -41.48
N ASP A 840 3.07 -23.81 -41.96
CA ASP A 840 1.96 -24.76 -41.90
C ASP A 840 1.55 -25.01 -40.44
N LEU A 841 0.25 -25.01 -40.17
CA LEU A 841 -0.31 -25.08 -38.82
C LEU A 841 -1.59 -25.90 -38.83
N SER A 842 -1.71 -26.82 -37.87
CA SER A 842 -2.97 -27.53 -37.57
C SER A 842 -3.31 -27.35 -36.10
N LEU A 843 -4.57 -27.02 -35.82
CA LEU A 843 -5.14 -26.78 -34.49
C LEU A 843 -6.34 -27.70 -34.29
N GLU A 844 -6.75 -27.90 -33.03
CA GLU A 844 -8.02 -28.55 -32.71
C GLU A 844 -9.17 -27.54 -32.86
N THR A 845 -9.00 -26.34 -32.29
CA THR A 845 -9.93 -25.23 -32.45
C THR A 845 -9.19 -23.91 -32.62
N LEU A 846 -9.79 -22.98 -33.34
CA LEU A 846 -9.39 -21.58 -33.39
C LEU A 846 -10.66 -20.73 -33.42
N VAL A 847 -10.81 -19.83 -32.47
CA VAL A 847 -12.01 -19.00 -32.34
C VAL A 847 -11.65 -17.53 -32.15
N GLU A 848 -12.45 -16.64 -32.73
CA GLU A 848 -12.60 -15.28 -32.22
C GLU A 848 -13.69 -15.30 -31.15
N ASN A 849 -13.31 -15.00 -29.92
CA ASN A 849 -14.20 -15.03 -28.77
C ASN A 849 -14.82 -13.66 -28.51
N ILE A 850 -16.12 -13.60 -28.21
CA ILE A 850 -16.82 -12.37 -27.83
C ILE A 850 -17.50 -12.57 -26.47
N PRO A 851 -16.98 -11.95 -25.39
CA PRO A 851 -17.54 -12.09 -24.05
C PRO A 851 -18.78 -11.20 -23.87
N VAL A 852 -19.84 -11.78 -23.33
CA VAL A 852 -21.15 -11.13 -23.16
C VAL A 852 -21.55 -11.15 -21.69
N PRO A 853 -21.81 -9.98 -21.07
CA PRO A 853 -22.28 -9.92 -19.69
C PRO A 853 -23.75 -10.39 -19.60
N LEU A 854 -24.03 -11.27 -18.65
CA LEU A 854 -25.31 -11.90 -18.38
C LEU A 854 -25.58 -11.91 -16.86
N GLY A 855 -26.61 -12.64 -16.43
CA GLY A 855 -26.91 -12.88 -15.01
C GLY A 855 -27.53 -11.67 -14.32
N ALA A 856 -27.45 -11.65 -12.99
CA ALA A 856 -28.11 -10.64 -12.15
C ALA A 856 -27.55 -9.22 -12.33
N ALA A 857 -26.36 -9.08 -12.92
CA ALA A 857 -25.78 -7.79 -13.29
C ALA A 857 -26.52 -7.08 -14.44
N LYS A 858 -27.34 -7.80 -15.23
CA LYS A 858 -28.16 -7.23 -16.30
C LYS A 858 -29.59 -6.98 -15.80
N PRO A 859 -29.99 -5.72 -15.52
CA PRO A 859 -31.23 -5.43 -14.81
C PRO A 859 -32.49 -5.87 -15.56
N ASN A 860 -32.47 -5.82 -16.90
CA ASN A 860 -33.58 -6.24 -17.75
C ASN A 860 -33.46 -7.69 -18.23
N GLY A 861 -32.53 -8.48 -17.65
CA GLY A 861 -32.14 -9.78 -18.17
C GLY A 861 -31.32 -9.69 -19.46
N ALA A 862 -30.78 -10.82 -19.90
CA ALA A 862 -30.04 -10.92 -21.16
C ALA A 862 -30.16 -12.33 -21.73
N THR A 863 -30.48 -12.43 -23.01
CA THR A 863 -30.58 -13.69 -23.76
C THR A 863 -29.71 -13.63 -24.99
N LEU A 864 -28.91 -14.67 -25.21
CA LEU A 864 -28.03 -14.83 -26.37
C LEU A 864 -28.68 -15.78 -27.39
N ARG A 865 -28.79 -15.36 -28.66
CA ARG A 865 -29.40 -16.16 -29.73
C ARG A 865 -28.63 -16.02 -31.04
N LEU A 866 -28.69 -17.03 -31.89
CA LEU A 866 -28.09 -16.97 -33.22
C LEU A 866 -28.96 -16.19 -34.22
N LEU A 867 -28.33 -15.48 -35.15
CA LEU A 867 -28.99 -14.88 -36.30
C LEU A 867 -29.07 -15.91 -37.42
N SER A 868 -30.30 -16.28 -37.80
CA SER A 868 -30.60 -17.21 -38.90
C SER A 868 -29.72 -18.47 -38.90
N ALA A 869 -29.95 -19.37 -37.94
CA ALA A 869 -29.21 -20.62 -37.81
C ALA A 869 -29.74 -21.71 -38.75
N ALA A 870 -28.85 -22.40 -39.45
CA ALA A 870 -29.11 -23.77 -39.91
C ALA A 870 -29.00 -24.73 -38.71
N SER A 871 -29.63 -25.91 -38.78
CA SER A 871 -29.66 -26.92 -37.71
C SER A 871 -28.34 -27.07 -36.94
N ALA A 872 -28.41 -27.13 -35.60
CA ALA A 872 -27.23 -27.29 -34.74
C ALA A 872 -26.55 -28.65 -34.91
N ASP A 873 -25.23 -28.67 -34.79
CA ASP A 873 -24.42 -29.88 -34.75
C ASP A 873 -24.35 -30.50 -33.34
N ALA A 874 -23.73 -31.67 -33.22
CA ALA A 874 -23.59 -32.41 -31.96
C ALA A 874 -22.77 -31.67 -30.88
N ALA A 875 -21.99 -30.65 -31.25
CA ALA A 875 -21.24 -29.83 -30.32
C ALA A 875 -22.00 -28.55 -29.89
N GLY A 876 -23.27 -28.41 -30.33
CA GLY A 876 -24.10 -27.24 -30.09
C GLY A 876 -23.74 -26.03 -30.96
N ALA A 877 -22.89 -26.20 -31.96
CA ALA A 877 -22.53 -25.14 -32.90
C ALA A 877 -23.55 -25.09 -34.03
N SER A 878 -23.76 -23.92 -34.63
CA SER A 878 -24.57 -23.78 -35.84
C SER A 878 -23.93 -22.82 -36.81
N VAL A 879 -24.16 -23.04 -38.12
CA VAL A 879 -23.81 -22.05 -39.14
C VAL A 879 -24.85 -20.93 -39.11
N ALA A 880 -24.41 -19.72 -38.82
CA ALA A 880 -25.27 -18.55 -38.59
C ALA A 880 -24.67 -17.30 -39.23
N GLN A 881 -25.53 -16.32 -39.55
CA GLN A 881 -25.13 -14.99 -40.03
C GLN A 881 -24.57 -14.10 -38.91
N GLY A 882 -24.50 -14.64 -37.68
CA GLY A 882 -24.05 -13.94 -36.50
C GLY A 882 -24.89 -14.31 -35.28
N PHE A 883 -24.97 -13.40 -34.32
CA PHE A 883 -25.76 -13.59 -33.10
C PHE A 883 -26.28 -12.27 -32.57
N VAL A 884 -27.24 -12.35 -31.68
CA VAL A 884 -27.89 -11.20 -31.05
C VAL A 884 -27.96 -11.43 -29.56
N VAL A 885 -27.73 -10.36 -28.80
CA VAL A 885 -28.02 -10.31 -27.38
C VAL A 885 -29.16 -9.32 -27.14
N THR A 886 -30.22 -9.76 -26.48
CA THR A 886 -31.41 -8.95 -26.20
C THR A 886 -31.80 -9.03 -24.72
N ASP A 887 -32.40 -7.98 -24.20
CA ASP A 887 -33.05 -7.99 -22.89
C ASP A 887 -34.57 -8.22 -23.01
N ASN A 888 -35.27 -8.24 -21.87
CA ASN A 888 -36.72 -8.44 -21.81
C ASN A 888 -37.54 -7.24 -22.32
N THR A 889 -36.91 -6.08 -22.54
CA THR A 889 -37.57 -4.88 -23.10
C THR A 889 -37.49 -4.83 -24.62
N GLY A 890 -36.71 -5.71 -25.24
CA GLY A 890 -36.42 -5.71 -26.67
C GLY A 890 -35.21 -4.87 -27.05
N GLY A 891 -34.57 -4.19 -26.08
CA GLY A 891 -33.26 -3.58 -26.25
C GLY A 891 -32.20 -4.65 -26.51
N GLY A 892 -31.23 -4.36 -27.36
CA GLY A 892 -30.21 -5.34 -27.69
C GLY A 892 -29.17 -4.87 -28.68
N VAL A 893 -28.23 -5.75 -28.97
CA VAL A 893 -27.13 -5.54 -29.91
C VAL A 893 -27.01 -6.79 -30.78
N GLU A 894 -26.88 -6.58 -32.07
CA GLU A 894 -26.61 -7.65 -33.02
C GLU A 894 -25.18 -7.58 -33.55
N PHE A 895 -24.62 -8.77 -33.75
CA PHE A 895 -23.32 -9.03 -34.32
C PHE A 895 -23.56 -9.72 -35.65
N VAL A 896 -23.30 -9.02 -36.75
CA VAL A 896 -23.58 -9.49 -38.11
C VAL A 896 -22.26 -9.84 -38.79
N LEU A 897 -22.13 -11.07 -39.24
CA LEU A 897 -20.98 -11.54 -40.00
C LEU A 897 -21.17 -11.24 -41.48
N ASP A 898 -20.09 -10.97 -42.19
CA ASP A 898 -20.12 -10.77 -43.65
C ASP A 898 -20.54 -12.04 -44.41
N GLN A 899 -20.27 -13.20 -43.82
CA GLN A 899 -20.61 -14.52 -44.35
C GLN A 899 -21.03 -15.43 -43.19
N PRO A 900 -21.93 -16.41 -43.42
CA PRO A 900 -22.26 -17.40 -42.42
C PRO A 900 -21.00 -18.13 -41.90
N ARG A 901 -20.86 -18.20 -40.57
CA ARG A 901 -19.79 -18.95 -39.91
C ARG A 901 -20.39 -19.89 -38.86
N ARG A 902 -19.62 -20.89 -38.46
CA ARG A 902 -19.96 -21.74 -37.32
C ARG A 902 -19.78 -20.92 -36.04
N VAL A 903 -20.87 -20.71 -35.31
CA VAL A 903 -20.90 -19.96 -34.04
C VAL A 903 -21.37 -20.90 -32.93
N VAL A 904 -20.68 -20.86 -31.79
CA VAL A 904 -21.07 -21.58 -30.57
C VAL A 904 -21.46 -20.55 -29.51
N LEU A 905 -22.64 -20.73 -28.89
CA LEU A 905 -23.08 -19.90 -27.78
C LEU A 905 -22.81 -20.62 -26.45
N ARG A 906 -22.19 -19.92 -25.51
CA ARG A 906 -21.86 -20.44 -24.17
C ARG A 906 -22.42 -19.47 -23.12
N PRO A 907 -23.73 -19.53 -22.83
CA PRO A 907 -24.36 -18.56 -21.95
C PRO A 907 -23.96 -18.73 -20.48
N ASP A 908 -23.72 -19.95 -20.00
CA ASP A 908 -23.52 -20.22 -18.56
C ASP A 908 -22.26 -19.56 -17.99
N GLY A 909 -21.15 -19.67 -18.71
CA GLY A 909 -19.95 -18.84 -18.51
C GLY A 909 -19.33 -18.90 -17.12
N LEU A 910 -18.50 -17.91 -16.78
CA LEU A 910 -17.99 -17.73 -15.41
C LEU A 910 -18.85 -16.73 -14.65
N GLN A 911 -18.98 -16.92 -13.33
CA GLN A 911 -19.86 -16.10 -12.49
C GLN A 911 -19.14 -15.66 -11.23
N ARG A 912 -19.36 -14.40 -10.81
CA ARG A 912 -18.88 -13.86 -9.54
C ARG A 912 -19.70 -12.63 -9.14
N ARG A 913 -20.18 -12.57 -7.90
CA ARG A 913 -20.90 -11.40 -7.33
C ARG A 913 -22.07 -10.92 -8.21
N GLY A 914 -22.80 -11.85 -8.80
CA GLY A 914 -23.95 -11.56 -9.68
C GLY A 914 -23.59 -11.18 -11.12
N LEU A 915 -22.31 -10.92 -11.44
CA LEU A 915 -21.84 -10.79 -12.81
C LEU A 915 -21.56 -12.18 -13.39
N GLN A 916 -22.18 -12.48 -14.53
CA GLN A 916 -21.93 -13.67 -15.32
C GLN A 916 -21.35 -13.26 -16.67
N ILE A 917 -20.31 -13.95 -17.13
CA ILE A 917 -19.67 -13.71 -18.43
C ILE A 917 -19.86 -14.97 -19.27
N GLY A 918 -20.92 -14.95 -20.08
CA GLY A 918 -21.08 -15.88 -21.19
C GLY A 918 -20.26 -15.42 -22.39
N ARG A 919 -20.38 -16.14 -23.52
CA ARG A 919 -19.66 -15.77 -24.75
C ARG A 919 -20.28 -16.37 -26.01
N ALA A 920 -19.93 -15.76 -27.15
CA ALA A 920 -20.08 -16.34 -28.46
C ALA A 920 -18.69 -16.64 -29.06
N GLU A 921 -18.50 -17.86 -29.56
CA GLU A 921 -17.25 -18.31 -30.18
C GLU A 921 -17.46 -18.42 -31.69
N ILE A 922 -16.82 -17.55 -32.47
CA ILE A 922 -16.86 -17.60 -33.94
C ILE A 922 -15.70 -18.49 -34.41
N SER A 923 -16.03 -19.64 -35.01
CA SER A 923 -15.02 -20.59 -35.48
C SER A 923 -14.27 -20.06 -36.70
N LEU A 924 -12.95 -20.20 -36.67
CA LEU A 924 -12.02 -19.88 -37.75
C LEU A 924 -11.40 -21.18 -38.31
N PRO A 925 -10.77 -21.16 -39.49
CA PRO A 925 -10.07 -22.33 -40.02
C PRO A 925 -9.02 -22.85 -39.03
N VAL A 926 -8.88 -24.17 -38.96
CA VAL A 926 -7.94 -24.84 -38.03
C VAL A 926 -6.73 -25.44 -38.73
N VAL A 927 -6.71 -25.42 -40.06
CA VAL A 927 -5.58 -25.84 -40.90
C VAL A 927 -5.18 -24.65 -41.76
N PHE A 928 -3.91 -24.29 -41.71
CA PHE A 928 -3.32 -23.23 -42.53
C PHE A 928 -2.08 -23.73 -43.27
N ARG A 929 -1.92 -23.28 -44.50
CA ARG A 929 -0.64 -23.36 -45.23
C ARG A 929 0.19 -22.12 -45.00
N LYS A 930 1.51 -22.24 -45.08
CA LYS A 930 2.43 -21.10 -45.02
C LYS A 930 2.01 -20.01 -46.03
N GLY A 931 1.84 -18.79 -45.53
CA GLY A 931 1.44 -17.61 -46.31
C GLY A 931 -0.06 -17.46 -46.50
N GLU A 932 -0.87 -18.47 -46.16
CA GLU A 932 -2.32 -18.38 -46.19
C GLU A 932 -2.82 -17.28 -45.27
N SER A 933 -3.85 -16.55 -45.74
CA SER A 933 -4.50 -15.50 -44.98
C SER A 933 -6.01 -15.68 -44.98
N VAL A 934 -6.63 -15.43 -43.84
CA VAL A 934 -8.08 -15.58 -43.65
C VAL A 934 -8.61 -14.31 -43.01
N THR A 935 -9.71 -13.79 -43.55
CA THR A 935 -10.37 -12.60 -42.99
C THR A 935 -11.75 -12.96 -42.46
N LEU A 936 -12.06 -12.46 -41.27
CA LEU A 936 -13.37 -12.41 -40.64
C LEU A 936 -13.81 -10.96 -40.58
N SER A 937 -15.01 -10.64 -41.09
CA SER A 937 -15.61 -9.32 -40.92
C SER A 937 -16.89 -9.44 -40.10
N CYS A 938 -17.04 -8.57 -39.10
CA CYS A 938 -18.18 -8.51 -38.20
C CYS A 938 -18.60 -7.06 -37.99
N THR A 939 -19.91 -6.81 -37.99
CA THR A 939 -20.49 -5.51 -37.62
C THR A 939 -21.26 -5.64 -36.32
N ILE A 940 -20.93 -4.80 -35.34
CA ILE A 940 -21.68 -4.67 -34.09
C ILE A 940 -22.58 -3.45 -34.21
N ARG A 941 -23.89 -3.60 -34.01
CA ARG A 941 -24.83 -2.47 -34.02
C ARG A 941 -25.98 -2.65 -33.05
N SER A 942 -26.48 -1.54 -32.53
CA SER A 942 -27.69 -1.54 -31.69
C SER A 942 -28.88 -2.01 -32.51
N LEU A 943 -29.74 -2.81 -31.90
CA LEU A 943 -31.09 -2.99 -32.41
C LEU A 943 -31.79 -1.62 -32.31
N ARG A 944 -32.35 -1.14 -33.42
CA ARG A 944 -33.14 0.09 -33.40
C ARG A 944 -34.34 -0.15 -32.50
N GLU A 945 -34.69 0.82 -31.66
CA GLU A 945 -36.05 0.92 -31.13
C GLU A 945 -36.97 0.96 -32.36
N SER A 946 -37.70 -0.13 -32.61
CA SER A 946 -38.89 -0.03 -33.43
C SER A 946 -39.77 0.99 -32.73
N SER A 947 -39.86 2.19 -33.30
CA SER A 947 -40.74 3.27 -32.86
C SER A 947 -42.08 2.69 -32.38
N ARG A 948 -42.27 2.66 -31.07
CA ARG A 948 -43.58 2.43 -30.44
C ARG A 948 -44.18 3.76 -30.10
#